data_AF-A0A942XTD6-F1
#
_entry.id   AF-A0A942XTD6-F1
#
_cell.length_a   1.000
_cell.length_b   1.000
_cell.length_c   1.000
_cell.angle_alpha   90.00
_cell.angle_beta   90.00
_cell.angle_gamma   90.00
#
_symmetry.space_group_name_H-M   'P 1'
#
loop_
_entity.id
_entity.type
_entity.pdbx_description
1 polymer ?
#
loop_
_entity_poly.entity_id
_entity_poly.type
_entity_poly.pdbx_seq_one_letter_code
_entity_poly.pdbx_strand_id
1 'polypeptide(L)'
;MALFLTGTMLAGVGCKDYDDDIDDINKKIDDLNAKVELKADASALQTISDKLKDVDFSKFVTNAQLDTKLAGYVESSKLVDEVKKLGYKTEKEILDLIANNTLDQAAIDKLIEAQFTFANIWTKEVQAEVQKLIETEIGKIEGVTAADLATIKTEIIKAINDDKEVDGIRKAISNMVGSGFSQYMAEYIKDNQDIWAGQVGDAAIAAIDAAGSELKEKILGMISEDGTFLEQDDLTQTFAEYDKKITAIWSAIDDLAGRIQSIVFVPTEVGADYDVNFGGSYIADTKPANNIPLASSPKVKIAFRVAPAALAGTLAEQINEGEVKVSFIPEEVEEVKTRAAEAEAPVTYEGDVVAEDGKLIFTAVADEALYEELKEEGKTYAVALCLKQDAKKNEDGNGYKYVGFEIVSPYISTTGASADVKANFVLAKADEEDKLVEYTDAAVYPLVWNSTETIVLLSDYQLAYKDGEEILSLEDAAAKYLWDADVAEKLAFAYTHKTVAYSGNAGDFTNQTQLTIDPKDPTKSGDRNKQITVKNNAAKQSVDNVGDVFTVTDDLTITFDKKSIAWLSGIKSQVEITGDKAAELTEIDGVVNWEYATYAADNTYSFTVTVPADKAMDWEMFNELPASIDAEVAALPKDSKLVLDGQDVPAVTIAPVKMLNAESAQQLTVTVAKWLNGNGEVTFTAAPKVGSTETFVNISGKVTFNGLPAFPYEIKNEGAKVGDNYEISFEKVNETFFDKQYFADKAAVATFLKNLTLDYSGVNVAGNDKVTPIVLPAEITLVDGATLKLAFDDANINWEKQPSYTYTVPTGTGKGSIVSDNKAFEIKLTGSYTLTNEIFSLKANDLYLKPGAAGKNPFIELNAGVKDNAVVLNAIDLKRAYDMTEEAKAAGATVKYTLVKDNDDYKTYESVYGKGDASKWPSISGSSMSWQNFILSSCTVKAELFDKNDKLCATEEFDVTLVDPINFDSWNFFQGGEVILPAAGETAATFNIVNKVLAMSTDGREPGEYKENNKPVTVVAVARDVLGNEIYTKNEDDYTLSTLATATNGYGFFYKNDENKDLYVEYGELKWATSPIVGVTFDNKTGVITAVASNESVAATTATIDVTYRYRFAYEPTTDDKGKVTGYEMKPFTKSIKISFKK
;
A
#
# COMPACT_ATOMS: atom_id res chain seq x y z
N MET A 1 56.97 -5.84 -1.15
CA MET A 1 57.48 -4.64 -0.45
C MET A 1 57.05 -3.44 -1.25
N ALA A 2 56.37 -2.51 -0.58
CA ALA A 2 55.93 -1.20 -1.01
C ALA A 2 56.42 -0.68 -2.37
N LEU A 3 55.49 -0.17 -3.18
CA LEU A 3 55.44 1.28 -3.44
C LEU A 3 54.12 1.67 -4.13
N PHE A 4 53.26 2.35 -3.37
CA PHE A 4 52.72 3.68 -3.69
C PHE A 4 53.21 4.27 -5.05
N LEU A 5 52.42 4.99 -5.87
CA LEU A 5 51.66 6.20 -5.55
C LEU A 5 51.05 6.80 -6.84
N THR A 6 49.96 7.57 -6.71
CA THR A 6 49.36 8.55 -7.67
C THR A 6 48.67 7.98 -8.92
N GLY A 7 47.49 8.43 -9.37
CA GLY A 7 46.58 9.48 -8.95
C GLY A 7 45.49 9.67 -10.02
N THR A 8 44.24 9.71 -9.57
CA THR A 8 43.05 10.40 -10.14
C THR A 8 42.66 10.24 -11.61
N MET A 9 41.47 9.67 -11.84
CA MET A 9 40.35 10.45 -12.40
C MET A 9 38.98 9.89 -11.92
N LEU A 10 38.22 10.80 -11.28
CA LEU A 10 36.78 11.08 -11.37
C LEU A 10 35.76 9.91 -11.33
N ALA A 11 34.93 9.79 -10.29
CA ALA A 11 33.77 10.62 -9.89
C ALA A 11 32.45 10.16 -10.53
N GLY A 12 31.49 9.79 -9.67
CA GLY A 12 30.08 9.71 -10.02
C GLY A 12 29.40 8.39 -9.70
N VAL A 13 29.22 8.07 -8.42
CA VAL A 13 27.98 7.47 -7.87
C VAL A 13 28.00 7.70 -6.36
N GLY A 14 27.06 8.52 -5.89
CA GLY A 14 26.96 8.95 -4.50
C GLY A 14 26.40 7.84 -3.62
N CYS A 15 27.11 7.54 -2.54
CA CYS A 15 26.64 6.75 -1.42
C CYS A 15 25.56 7.54 -0.66
N LYS A 16 24.28 7.31 -0.97
CA LYS A 16 23.17 7.89 -0.19
C LYS A 16 22.25 6.83 0.44
N ASP A 17 22.26 5.60 -0.06
CA ASP A 17 21.25 4.61 0.38
C ASP A 17 21.70 3.75 1.57
N TYR A 18 23.01 3.69 1.90
CA TYR A 18 23.50 2.81 2.96
C TYR A 18 23.42 3.40 4.38
N ASP A 19 23.52 4.72 4.52
CA ASP A 19 23.48 5.37 5.84
C ASP A 19 22.03 5.50 6.35
N ASP A 20 21.07 5.79 5.45
CA ASP A 20 19.65 5.89 5.79
C ASP A 20 19.08 4.53 6.27
N ASP A 21 19.47 3.43 5.64
CA ASP A 21 19.07 2.07 6.04
C ASP A 21 19.70 1.63 7.38
N ILE A 22 20.92 2.08 7.69
CA ILE A 22 21.62 1.79 8.95
C ILE A 22 21.01 2.59 10.11
N ASP A 23 20.64 3.85 9.87
CA ASP A 23 19.99 4.70 10.87
C ASP A 23 18.58 4.22 11.21
N ASP A 24 17.83 3.69 10.23
CA ASP A 24 16.49 3.16 10.45
C ASP A 24 16.51 1.81 11.19
N ILE A 25 17.60 1.04 11.06
CA ILE A 25 17.85 -0.18 11.84
C ILE A 25 18.32 0.16 13.27
N ASN A 26 19.22 1.14 13.43
CA ASN A 26 19.68 1.58 14.75
C ASN A 26 18.53 2.17 15.58
N LYS A 27 17.65 2.98 14.97
CA LYS A 27 16.43 3.46 15.63
C LYS A 27 15.51 2.34 16.08
N LYS A 28 15.36 1.26 15.30
CA LYS A 28 14.55 0.10 15.68
C LYS A 28 15.21 -0.75 16.77
N ILE A 29 16.54 -0.82 16.81
CA ILE A 29 17.30 -1.49 17.87
C ILE A 29 17.24 -0.68 19.18
N ASP A 30 17.33 0.65 19.10
CA ASP A 30 17.19 1.54 20.26
C ASP A 30 15.76 1.52 20.82
N ASP A 31 14.75 1.45 19.95
CA ASP A 31 13.34 1.31 20.34
C ASP A 31 13.02 -0.09 20.92
N LEU A 32 13.84 -1.11 20.62
CA LEU A 32 13.80 -2.45 21.22
C LEU A 32 14.58 -2.51 22.54
N ASN A 33 15.73 -1.85 22.65
CA ASN A 33 16.49 -1.71 23.89
C ASN A 33 15.69 -0.91 24.94
N ALA A 34 15.00 0.16 24.52
CA ALA A 34 14.12 0.95 25.38
C ALA A 34 12.89 0.16 25.88
N LYS A 35 12.44 -0.86 25.15
CA LYS A 35 11.35 -1.77 25.57
C LYS A 35 11.83 -2.93 26.46
N VAL A 36 13.14 -3.20 26.51
CA VAL A 36 13.74 -4.32 27.27
C VAL A 36 14.37 -3.86 28.60
N GLU A 37 14.63 -2.56 28.81
CA GLU A 37 15.04 -2.02 30.11
C GLU A 37 13.88 -1.96 31.14
N LEU A 38 13.42 -3.14 31.55
CA LEU A 38 12.88 -3.37 32.88
C LEU A 38 14.07 -3.46 33.85
N LYS A 39 14.44 -2.34 34.49
CA LYS A 39 15.23 -2.42 35.73
C LYS A 39 14.38 -3.11 36.80
N ALA A 40 14.68 -4.39 37.01
CA ALA A 40 14.18 -5.19 38.11
C ALA A 40 14.45 -4.48 39.46
N ASP A 41 13.38 -4.08 40.14
CA ASP A 41 13.48 -3.61 41.52
C ASP A 41 13.54 -4.82 42.46
N ALA A 42 14.76 -5.32 42.67
CA ALA A 42 15.07 -6.42 43.59
C ALA A 42 14.65 -6.14 45.05
N SER A 43 14.29 -4.89 45.39
CA SER A 43 13.85 -4.49 46.74
C SER A 43 12.41 -4.94 47.08
N ALA A 44 11.55 -5.13 46.06
CA ALA A 44 10.15 -5.51 46.25
C ALA A 44 9.99 -6.97 46.73
N LEU A 45 10.85 -7.88 46.25
CA LEU A 45 10.83 -9.31 46.63
C LEU A 45 11.32 -9.53 48.07
N GLN A 46 12.29 -8.73 48.53
CA GLN A 46 12.79 -8.79 49.91
C GLN A 46 11.71 -8.38 50.93
N THR A 47 10.92 -7.36 50.59
CA THR A 47 9.84 -6.82 51.44
C THR A 47 8.68 -7.80 51.65
N ILE A 48 8.41 -8.66 50.66
CA ILE A 48 7.36 -9.70 50.73
C ILE A 48 7.83 -10.88 51.60
N SER A 49 9.11 -11.27 51.46
CA SER A 49 9.72 -12.32 52.28
C SER A 49 9.76 -11.98 53.77
N ASP A 50 9.95 -10.71 54.12
CA ASP A 50 10.02 -10.29 55.53
C ASP A 50 8.64 -10.23 56.20
N LYS A 51 7.57 -9.92 55.46
CA LYS A 51 6.19 -9.89 56.00
C LYS A 51 5.58 -11.27 56.27
N LEU A 52 6.02 -12.31 55.55
CA LEU A 52 5.54 -13.69 55.73
C LEU A 52 6.11 -14.35 56.99
N LYS A 53 7.25 -13.89 57.50
CA LYS A 53 7.91 -14.45 58.69
C LYS A 53 7.19 -14.13 60.02
N ASP A 54 6.30 -13.14 60.04
CA ASP A 54 5.68 -12.62 61.27
C ASP A 54 4.28 -13.21 61.58
N VAL A 55 3.85 -14.29 60.92
CA VAL A 55 2.52 -14.91 61.11
C VAL A 55 2.57 -16.13 62.06
N ASP A 56 1.88 -16.06 63.22
CA ASP A 56 1.82 -17.13 64.24
C ASP A 56 0.52 -17.97 64.16
N PHE A 57 0.65 -19.23 63.76
CA PHE A 57 -0.47 -20.17 63.52
C PHE A 57 -0.86 -21.03 64.73
N SER A 58 -0.25 -20.84 65.90
CA SER A 58 -0.44 -21.71 67.08
C SER A 58 -1.79 -21.59 67.81
N LYS A 59 -2.75 -20.80 67.29
CA LYS A 59 -4.01 -20.45 67.97
C LYS A 59 -5.27 -21.16 67.47
N PHE A 60 -5.16 -22.21 66.66
CA PHE A 60 -6.31 -22.94 66.10
C PHE A 60 -6.61 -24.27 66.85
N VAL A 61 -7.89 -24.65 66.89
CA VAL A 61 -8.58 -25.60 67.82
C VAL A 61 -7.95 -27.01 67.92
N THR A 62 -7.98 -27.65 69.10
CA THR A 62 -7.32 -28.96 69.38
C THR A 62 -8.28 -30.15 69.62
N ASN A 63 -7.82 -31.36 69.27
CA ASN A 63 -8.54 -32.64 69.22
C ASN A 63 -9.43 -33.01 70.43
N ALA A 64 -9.12 -32.55 71.64
CA ALA A 64 -9.86 -32.91 72.85
C ALA A 64 -11.32 -32.41 72.86
N GLN A 65 -11.64 -31.37 72.08
CA GLN A 65 -13.01 -30.86 71.95
C GLN A 65 -13.87 -31.69 70.99
N LEU A 66 -13.25 -32.53 70.15
CA LEU A 66 -13.92 -33.31 69.10
C LEU A 66 -14.37 -34.69 69.62
N ASP A 67 -13.55 -35.35 70.44
CA ASP A 67 -13.80 -36.70 70.97
C ASP A 67 -15.08 -36.83 71.81
N THR A 68 -15.52 -35.75 72.47
CA THR A 68 -16.68 -35.79 73.37
C THR A 68 -18.02 -35.81 72.62
N LYS A 69 -18.07 -35.33 71.37
CA LYS A 69 -19.32 -35.26 70.59
C LYS A 69 -19.64 -36.52 69.79
N LEU A 70 -18.67 -37.42 69.60
CA LEU A 70 -18.81 -38.61 68.74
C LEU A 70 -19.17 -39.90 69.50
N ALA A 71 -19.21 -39.88 70.83
CA ALA A 71 -19.52 -41.07 71.63
C ALA A 71 -21.04 -41.35 71.72
N GLY A 72 -21.63 -41.75 70.59
CA GLY A 72 -22.77 -42.66 70.57
C GLY A 72 -23.88 -42.23 69.62
N TYR A 73 -23.94 -42.82 68.41
CA TYR A 73 -25.20 -43.23 67.72
C TYR A 73 -24.87 -44.04 66.44
N VAL A 74 -24.91 -45.38 66.58
CA VAL A 74 -25.35 -46.49 65.68
C VAL A 74 -24.98 -46.57 64.17
N GLU A 75 -24.43 -47.77 63.82
CA GLU A 75 -24.29 -48.53 62.54
C GLU A 75 -24.31 -47.83 61.15
N SER A 76 -23.17 -47.97 60.47
CA SER A 76 -22.65 -47.26 59.30
C SER A 76 -23.34 -47.45 57.94
N SER A 77 -24.32 -48.34 57.79
CA SER A 77 -24.76 -48.76 56.44
C SER A 77 -25.87 -47.90 55.80
N LYS A 78 -26.44 -46.92 56.52
CA LYS A 78 -27.44 -45.97 55.98
C LYS A 78 -27.06 -44.49 56.09
N LEU A 79 -25.94 -44.17 56.74
CA LEU A 79 -25.51 -42.79 57.00
C LEU A 79 -25.15 -42.04 55.70
N VAL A 80 -24.58 -42.74 54.72
CA VAL A 80 -24.06 -42.19 53.45
C VAL A 80 -25.14 -41.49 52.62
N ASP A 81 -26.35 -42.08 52.54
CA ASP A 81 -27.43 -41.54 51.70
C ASP A 81 -28.17 -40.37 52.36
N GLU A 82 -28.18 -40.29 53.69
CA GLU A 82 -28.78 -39.17 54.43
C GLU A 82 -27.84 -37.95 54.43
N VAL A 83 -26.51 -38.17 54.54
CA VAL A 83 -25.50 -37.10 54.54
C VAL A 83 -25.36 -36.44 53.16
N LYS A 84 -25.49 -37.20 52.06
CA LYS A 84 -25.54 -36.63 50.69
C LYS A 84 -26.72 -35.68 50.46
N LYS A 85 -27.87 -35.91 51.10
CA LYS A 85 -29.06 -35.04 50.97
C LYS A 85 -28.90 -33.68 51.65
N LEU A 86 -27.92 -33.54 52.55
CA LEU A 86 -27.64 -32.31 53.30
C LEU A 86 -26.55 -31.44 52.64
N GLY A 87 -26.08 -31.77 51.43
CA GLY A 87 -25.12 -30.95 50.67
C GLY A 87 -23.65 -31.36 50.80
N TYR A 88 -23.36 -32.50 51.43
CA TYR A 88 -22.00 -32.96 51.66
C TYR A 88 -21.52 -33.96 50.58
N LYS A 89 -20.26 -33.86 50.14
CA LYS A 89 -19.64 -34.73 49.10
C LYS A 89 -18.65 -35.73 49.68
N THR A 90 -18.53 -36.92 49.08
CA THR A 90 -17.61 -37.97 49.55
C THR A 90 -16.14 -37.68 49.22
N GLU A 91 -15.21 -38.21 50.01
CA GLU A 91 -13.76 -38.14 49.77
C GLU A 91 -13.38 -38.46 48.31
N LYS A 92 -13.95 -39.53 47.76
CA LYS A 92 -13.72 -39.93 46.36
C LYS A 92 -14.21 -38.88 45.36
N GLU A 93 -15.37 -38.29 45.58
CA GLU A 93 -15.94 -37.26 44.70
C GLU A 93 -15.16 -35.94 44.78
N ILE A 94 -14.56 -35.63 45.94
CA ILE A 94 -13.66 -34.48 46.11
C ILE A 94 -12.31 -34.74 45.43
N LEU A 95 -11.76 -35.95 45.57
CA LEU A 95 -10.54 -36.37 44.88
C LEU A 95 -10.71 -36.38 43.35
N ASP A 96 -11.87 -36.80 42.82
CA ASP A 96 -12.17 -36.78 41.38
C ASP A 96 -12.35 -35.34 40.83
N LEU A 97 -12.86 -34.40 41.64
CA LEU A 97 -12.95 -32.97 41.29
C LEU A 97 -11.56 -32.31 41.24
N ILE A 98 -10.67 -32.66 42.16
CA ILE A 98 -9.28 -32.20 42.21
C ILE A 98 -8.47 -32.79 41.04
N ALA A 99 -8.68 -34.07 40.71
CA ALA A 99 -7.95 -34.76 39.64
C ALA A 99 -8.32 -34.32 38.22
N ASN A 100 -9.50 -33.74 38.00
CA ASN A 100 -9.96 -33.28 36.68
C ASN A 100 -9.66 -31.79 36.39
N ASN A 101 -9.05 -31.04 37.31
CA ASN A 101 -8.75 -29.61 37.16
C ASN A 101 -7.24 -29.29 37.15
N THR A 102 -6.40 -30.32 37.08
CA THR A 102 -4.99 -30.17 36.72
C THR A 102 -4.92 -29.97 35.21
N LEU A 103 -4.53 -28.77 34.77
CA LEU A 103 -3.92 -28.59 33.44
C LEU A 103 -2.78 -29.61 33.38
N ASP A 104 -2.94 -30.64 32.55
CA ASP A 104 -1.88 -31.60 32.36
C ASP A 104 -0.67 -30.89 31.73
N GLN A 105 0.50 -31.53 31.83
CA GLN A 105 1.73 -31.02 31.23
C GLN A 105 1.50 -30.58 29.76
N ALA A 106 0.63 -31.30 29.02
CA ALA A 106 0.30 -30.98 27.64
C ALA A 106 -0.54 -29.69 27.45
N ALA A 107 -1.41 -29.34 28.40
CA ALA A 107 -2.18 -28.11 28.37
C ALA A 107 -1.37 -26.91 28.86
N ILE A 108 -0.45 -27.13 29.80
CA ILE A 108 0.58 -26.14 30.19
C ILE A 108 1.56 -25.92 29.02
N ASP A 109 2.03 -26.99 28.38
CA ASP A 109 2.88 -26.94 27.19
C ASP A 109 2.17 -26.26 26.01
N LYS A 110 0.84 -26.41 25.86
CA LYS A 110 0.04 -25.67 24.86
C LYS A 110 -0.19 -24.20 25.20
N LEU A 111 -0.35 -23.86 26.48
CA LEU A 111 -0.43 -22.47 26.93
C LEU A 111 0.92 -21.77 26.81
N ILE A 112 2.00 -22.48 27.10
CA ILE A 112 3.39 -22.04 26.90
C ILE A 112 3.71 -21.95 25.40
N GLU A 113 3.31 -22.92 24.56
CA GLU A 113 3.40 -22.81 23.09
C GLU A 113 2.57 -21.64 22.55
N ALA A 114 1.34 -21.43 23.04
CA ALA A 114 0.50 -20.32 22.61
C ALA A 114 1.09 -18.96 23.02
N GLN A 115 1.69 -18.86 24.21
CA GLN A 115 2.40 -17.66 24.67
C GLN A 115 3.73 -17.45 23.94
N PHE A 116 4.49 -18.51 23.62
CA PHE A 116 5.68 -18.41 22.76
C PHE A 116 5.33 -18.14 21.30
N THR A 117 4.15 -18.54 20.82
CA THR A 117 3.62 -18.20 19.49
C THR A 117 3.12 -16.76 19.43
N PHE A 118 2.63 -16.20 20.55
CA PHE A 118 2.26 -14.78 20.67
C PHE A 118 3.48 -13.87 20.90
N ALA A 119 4.55 -14.38 21.52
CA ALA A 119 5.82 -13.67 21.75
C ALA A 119 6.84 -13.81 20.61
N ASN A 120 6.68 -14.76 19.69
CA ASN A 120 7.45 -14.80 18.45
C ASN A 120 6.87 -13.78 17.46
N ILE A 121 7.55 -12.65 17.30
CA ILE A 121 7.25 -11.61 16.30
C ILE A 121 7.42 -12.13 14.85
N TRP A 122 7.88 -13.37 14.66
CA TRP A 122 7.86 -14.04 13.36
C TRP A 122 6.64 -14.95 13.21
N THR A 123 5.47 -14.35 12.96
CA THR A 123 4.31 -15.11 12.49
C THR A 123 4.51 -15.54 11.04
N LYS A 124 3.71 -16.52 10.57
CA LYS A 124 3.62 -16.87 9.13
C LYS A 124 3.39 -15.64 8.24
N GLU A 125 2.77 -14.59 8.75
CA GLU A 125 2.52 -13.34 8.03
C GLU A 125 3.78 -12.47 7.94
N VAL A 126 4.54 -12.31 9.03
CA VAL A 126 5.83 -11.57 9.01
C VAL A 126 6.88 -12.32 8.18
N GLN A 127 6.87 -13.66 8.23
CA GLN A 127 7.73 -14.50 7.40
C GLN A 127 7.36 -14.41 5.91
N ALA A 128 6.07 -14.34 5.59
CA ALA A 128 5.57 -14.12 4.24
C ALA A 128 5.91 -12.71 3.72
N GLU A 129 5.84 -11.69 4.58
CA GLU A 129 6.15 -10.30 4.21
C GLU A 129 7.65 -10.08 3.98
N VAL A 130 8.51 -10.72 4.79
CA VAL A 130 9.98 -10.74 4.57
C VAL A 130 10.33 -11.51 3.29
N GLN A 131 9.66 -12.63 3.00
CA GLN A 131 9.83 -13.35 1.73
C GLN A 131 9.39 -12.49 0.54
N LYS A 132 8.28 -11.76 0.64
CA LYS A 132 7.81 -10.79 -0.35
C LYS A 132 8.81 -9.64 -0.58
N LEU A 133 9.40 -9.11 0.49
CA LEU A 133 10.42 -8.05 0.43
C LEU A 133 11.69 -8.55 -0.26
N ILE A 134 12.15 -9.77 0.05
CA ILE A 134 13.28 -10.41 -0.64
C ILE A 134 12.95 -10.68 -2.12
N GLU A 135 11.72 -11.09 -2.44
CA GLU A 135 11.26 -11.28 -3.82
C GLU A 135 11.25 -9.98 -4.63
N THR A 136 10.86 -8.88 -3.98
CA THR A 136 10.69 -7.54 -4.56
C THR A 136 12.02 -6.80 -4.73
N GLU A 137 12.91 -6.84 -3.74
CA GLU A 137 14.17 -6.06 -3.77
C GLU A 137 15.28 -6.76 -4.54
N ILE A 138 15.40 -8.09 -4.46
CA ILE A 138 16.40 -8.83 -5.25
C ILE A 138 16.05 -8.79 -6.75
N GLY A 139 14.76 -8.65 -7.11
CA GLY A 139 14.32 -8.50 -8.51
C GLY A 139 14.78 -7.23 -9.22
N LYS A 140 15.32 -6.24 -8.48
CA LYS A 140 15.77 -4.94 -9.01
C LYS A 140 17.28 -4.89 -9.30
N ILE A 141 18.01 -5.98 -9.08
CA ILE A 141 19.47 -6.02 -9.31
C ILE A 141 19.74 -6.18 -10.81
N GLU A 142 20.16 -5.10 -11.48
CA GLU A 142 20.56 -5.15 -12.89
C GLU A 142 21.95 -5.79 -13.08
N GLY A 143 22.08 -6.65 -14.11
CA GLY A 143 23.34 -7.29 -14.49
C GLY A 143 23.52 -8.75 -14.05
N VAL A 144 22.54 -9.34 -13.37
CA VAL A 144 22.52 -10.76 -12.97
C VAL A 144 21.48 -11.52 -13.81
N THR A 145 21.77 -12.77 -14.21
CA THR A 145 20.86 -13.53 -15.08
C THR A 145 19.64 -14.03 -14.30
N ALA A 146 18.48 -14.15 -14.96
CA ALA A 146 17.24 -14.58 -14.32
C ALA A 146 17.33 -15.96 -13.64
N ALA A 147 18.18 -16.85 -14.17
CA ALA A 147 18.43 -18.17 -13.58
C ALA A 147 19.29 -18.09 -12.31
N ASP A 148 20.28 -17.20 -12.29
CA ASP A 148 21.12 -16.96 -11.10
C ASP A 148 20.32 -16.28 -10.00
N LEU A 149 19.46 -15.33 -10.37
CA LEU A 149 18.49 -14.67 -9.50
C LEU A 149 17.52 -15.67 -8.85
N ALA A 150 16.99 -16.62 -9.64
CA ALA A 150 16.13 -17.68 -9.12
C ALA A 150 16.88 -18.63 -8.18
N THR A 151 18.14 -18.94 -8.47
CA THR A 151 19.00 -19.79 -7.64
C THR A 151 19.34 -19.12 -6.32
N ILE A 152 19.73 -17.84 -6.33
CA ILE A 152 20.03 -17.02 -5.15
C ILE A 152 18.78 -16.89 -4.26
N LYS A 153 17.62 -16.61 -4.85
CA LYS A 153 16.34 -16.55 -4.13
C LYS A 153 16.03 -17.89 -3.44
N THR A 154 16.21 -18.99 -4.15
CA THR A 154 15.94 -20.34 -3.62
C THR A 154 16.91 -20.71 -2.49
N GLU A 155 18.20 -20.39 -2.62
CA GLU A 155 19.22 -20.64 -1.59
C GLU A 155 19.04 -19.78 -0.33
N ILE A 156 18.66 -18.50 -0.46
CA ILE A 156 18.38 -17.63 0.70
C ILE A 156 17.13 -18.10 1.45
N ILE A 157 16.05 -18.44 0.72
CA ILE A 157 14.83 -18.97 1.31
C ILE A 157 15.09 -20.32 1.99
N LYS A 158 15.95 -21.16 1.40
CA LYS A 158 16.36 -22.44 1.98
C LYS A 158 17.25 -22.27 3.21
N ALA A 159 18.20 -21.34 3.21
CA ALA A 159 19.05 -21.04 4.36
C ALA A 159 18.26 -20.50 5.57
N ILE A 160 17.20 -19.72 5.32
CA ILE A 160 16.27 -19.24 6.36
C ILE A 160 15.42 -20.40 6.92
N ASN A 161 15.09 -21.40 6.08
CA ASN A 161 14.17 -22.47 6.45
C ASN A 161 14.82 -23.75 7.01
N ASP A 162 16.09 -24.03 6.69
CA ASP A 162 16.74 -25.33 7.00
C ASP A 162 17.75 -25.32 8.17
N ASP A 163 18.02 -24.19 8.84
CA ASP A 163 19.20 -24.11 9.73
C ASP A 163 19.02 -24.74 11.13
N LYS A 164 19.70 -25.88 11.37
CA LYS A 164 19.92 -26.53 12.67
C LYS A 164 21.28 -26.17 13.32
N GLU A 165 22.06 -25.24 12.74
CA GLU A 165 23.44 -24.90 13.12
C GLU A 165 23.61 -23.48 13.72
N VAL A 166 22.66 -23.01 14.53
CA VAL A 166 22.84 -21.79 15.37
C VAL A 166 24.04 -21.92 16.34
N ASP A 167 24.57 -23.13 16.54
CA ASP A 167 25.79 -23.41 17.32
C ASP A 167 27.08 -22.87 16.66
N GLY A 168 27.16 -22.87 15.33
CA GLY A 168 28.34 -22.41 14.58
C GLY A 168 28.56 -20.89 14.67
N ILE A 169 27.46 -20.14 14.59
CA ILE A 169 27.44 -18.67 14.71
C ILE A 169 27.76 -18.26 16.16
N ARG A 170 27.22 -18.97 17.16
CA ARG A 170 27.59 -18.77 18.57
C ARG A 170 29.09 -19.00 18.83
N LYS A 171 29.68 -20.05 18.24
CA LYS A 171 31.12 -20.35 18.36
C LYS A 171 32.02 -19.32 17.71
N ALA A 172 31.62 -18.78 16.55
CA ALA A 172 32.37 -17.76 15.83
C ALA A 172 32.37 -16.43 16.60
N ILE A 173 31.22 -16.01 17.13
CA ILE A 173 31.08 -14.82 17.97
C ILE A 173 31.87 -15.00 19.28
N SER A 174 31.77 -16.16 19.92
CA SER A 174 32.49 -16.48 21.16
C SER A 174 34.03 -16.43 21.03
N ASN A 175 34.57 -16.73 19.85
CA ASN A 175 35.99 -16.58 19.53
C ASN A 175 36.40 -15.14 19.17
N MET A 176 35.47 -14.30 18.71
CA MET A 176 35.71 -12.91 18.32
C MET A 176 35.84 -11.94 19.50
N VAL A 177 35.10 -12.18 20.59
CA VAL A 177 35.09 -11.28 21.77
C VAL A 177 36.10 -11.69 22.86
N GLY A 178 36.90 -12.72 22.58
CA GLY A 178 37.93 -13.25 23.48
C GLY A 178 37.38 -14.21 24.53
N SER A 179 38.14 -15.28 24.81
CA SER A 179 37.74 -16.35 25.73
C SER A 179 37.39 -15.86 27.13
N GLY A 180 37.94 -14.71 27.58
CA GLY A 180 37.60 -14.11 28.87
C GLY A 180 36.17 -13.56 28.94
N PHE A 181 35.65 -12.97 27.86
CA PHE A 181 34.27 -12.47 27.80
C PHE A 181 33.28 -13.61 27.59
N SER A 182 33.63 -14.58 26.76
CA SER A 182 32.83 -15.80 26.59
C SER A 182 32.78 -16.67 27.84
N GLN A 183 33.87 -16.73 28.62
CA GLN A 183 33.92 -17.47 29.88
C GLN A 183 33.23 -16.69 31.01
N TYR A 184 33.37 -15.35 31.07
CA TYR A 184 32.59 -14.51 31.99
C TYR A 184 31.09 -14.55 31.67
N MET A 185 30.71 -14.53 30.39
CA MET A 185 29.30 -14.67 29.99
C MET A 185 28.80 -16.09 30.14
N ALA A 186 29.62 -17.12 29.93
CA ALA A 186 29.24 -18.49 30.21
C ALA A 186 29.14 -18.76 31.73
N GLU A 187 30.01 -18.16 32.56
CA GLU A 187 29.92 -18.21 34.02
C GLU A 187 28.76 -17.35 34.53
N TYR A 188 28.49 -16.17 33.96
CA TYR A 188 27.34 -15.35 34.30
C TYR A 188 26.01 -15.96 33.83
N ILE A 189 25.96 -16.54 32.63
CA ILE A 189 24.79 -17.25 32.11
C ILE A 189 24.63 -18.57 32.84
N LYS A 190 25.69 -19.30 33.19
CA LYS A 190 25.59 -20.54 33.96
C LYS A 190 25.28 -20.26 35.43
N ASP A 191 25.87 -19.25 36.04
CA ASP A 191 25.53 -18.85 37.41
C ASP A 191 24.10 -18.32 37.43
N ASN A 192 23.66 -17.52 36.44
CA ASN A 192 22.26 -17.06 36.36
C ASN A 192 21.28 -18.09 35.78
N GLN A 193 21.70 -19.10 35.02
CA GLN A 193 20.86 -20.24 34.58
C GLN A 193 20.84 -21.33 35.64
N ASP A 194 21.86 -21.54 36.45
CA ASP A 194 21.82 -22.44 37.60
C ASP A 194 21.08 -21.74 38.76
N ILE A 195 21.13 -20.39 38.85
CA ILE A 195 20.27 -19.59 39.72
C ILE A 195 18.84 -19.48 39.17
N TRP A 196 18.58 -19.33 37.87
CA TRP A 196 17.20 -19.28 37.33
C TRP A 196 16.60 -20.67 37.08
N ALA A 197 17.33 -21.66 36.60
CA ALA A 197 16.84 -23.04 36.52
C ALA A 197 16.83 -23.69 37.91
N GLY A 198 17.69 -23.29 38.85
CA GLY A 198 17.60 -23.69 40.25
C GLY A 198 16.51 -22.93 41.02
N GLN A 199 16.31 -21.63 40.83
CA GLN A 199 15.27 -20.88 41.57
C GLN A 199 13.90 -20.90 40.89
N VAL A 200 13.79 -21.01 39.57
CA VAL A 200 12.49 -21.17 38.89
C VAL A 200 12.19 -22.65 38.70
N GLY A 201 13.18 -23.48 38.36
CA GLY A 201 13.01 -24.94 38.36
C GLY A 201 12.84 -25.48 39.77
N ASP A 202 13.74 -25.25 40.74
CA ASP A 202 13.54 -25.79 42.10
C ASP A 202 12.54 -25.00 42.93
N ALA A 203 12.19 -23.72 42.65
CA ALA A 203 11.07 -23.07 43.38
C ALA A 203 9.72 -23.22 42.67
N ALA A 204 9.64 -23.50 41.36
CA ALA A 204 8.39 -24.00 40.76
C ALA A 204 8.22 -25.50 41.05
N ILE A 205 9.28 -26.31 40.98
CA ILE A 205 9.28 -27.71 41.43
C ILE A 205 9.10 -27.77 42.95
N ALA A 206 9.64 -26.88 43.79
CA ALA A 206 9.31 -26.83 45.22
C ALA A 206 8.01 -26.09 45.53
N ALA A 207 7.46 -25.21 44.69
CA ALA A 207 6.09 -24.71 44.90
C ALA A 207 5.07 -25.79 44.50
N ILE A 208 5.39 -26.63 43.51
CA ILE A 208 4.58 -27.76 43.06
C ILE A 208 4.79 -29.00 43.97
N ASP A 209 6.01 -29.26 44.46
CA ASP A 209 6.35 -30.37 45.38
C ASP A 209 6.21 -30.01 46.87
N ALA A 210 6.42 -28.76 47.31
CA ALA A 210 6.20 -28.33 48.70
C ALA A 210 4.79 -27.77 48.97
N ALA A 211 3.94 -27.61 47.96
CA ALA A 211 2.49 -27.44 48.14
C ALA A 211 1.63 -28.46 47.38
N GLY A 212 2.23 -29.61 47.02
CA GLY A 212 1.57 -30.90 47.10
C GLY A 212 1.31 -31.36 48.55
N SER A 213 1.78 -30.62 49.58
CA SER A 213 1.51 -30.92 51.00
C SER A 213 0.66 -29.87 51.73
N GLU A 214 0.78 -28.54 51.61
CA GLU A 214 0.04 -27.68 52.58
C GLU A 214 -1.47 -27.49 52.33
N LEU A 215 -1.89 -27.24 51.07
CA LEU A 215 -3.32 -27.15 50.74
C LEU A 215 -3.96 -28.55 50.67
N LYS A 216 -3.21 -29.54 50.18
CA LYS A 216 -3.62 -30.94 50.14
C LYS A 216 -3.68 -31.56 51.53
N GLU A 217 -2.78 -31.23 52.47
CA GLU A 217 -2.85 -31.63 53.89
C GLU A 217 -3.86 -30.82 54.68
N LYS A 218 -4.17 -29.56 54.32
CA LYS A 218 -5.33 -28.85 54.89
C LYS A 218 -6.65 -29.46 54.43
N ILE A 219 -6.75 -29.85 53.15
CA ILE A 219 -7.93 -30.54 52.60
C ILE A 219 -8.00 -31.99 53.12
N LEU A 220 -6.90 -32.74 53.17
CA LEU A 220 -6.82 -34.09 53.77
C LEU A 220 -7.01 -34.05 55.29
N GLY A 221 -6.59 -32.98 55.96
CA GLY A 221 -6.79 -32.73 57.39
C GLY A 221 -8.21 -32.26 57.73
N MET A 222 -8.94 -31.72 56.76
CA MET A 222 -10.40 -31.57 56.82
C MET A 222 -11.14 -32.91 56.58
N ILE A 223 -10.44 -33.95 56.11
CA ILE A 223 -10.99 -35.27 55.73
C ILE A 223 -10.75 -36.36 56.81
N SER A 224 -9.93 -36.17 57.85
CA SER A 224 -9.71 -37.19 58.91
C SER A 224 -10.24 -36.74 60.30
N GLU A 225 -10.69 -37.59 61.23
CA GLU A 225 -10.47 -39.03 61.43
C GLU A 225 -11.73 -39.93 61.41
N ASP A 226 -12.97 -39.42 61.23
CA ASP A 226 -14.18 -40.25 61.05
C ASP A 226 -15.18 -39.71 59.99
N GLY A 227 -14.87 -38.61 59.28
CA GLY A 227 -15.83 -37.84 58.48
C GLY A 227 -15.70 -38.00 56.96
N THR A 228 -16.45 -38.92 56.36
CA THR A 228 -16.40 -39.26 54.92
C THR A 228 -16.89 -38.14 53.98
N PHE A 229 -17.17 -36.93 54.49
CA PHE A 229 -18.06 -35.93 53.89
C PHE A 229 -17.73 -34.47 54.28
N LEU A 230 -17.65 -33.52 53.32
CA LEU A 230 -17.44 -32.06 53.53
C LEU A 230 -18.57 -31.21 52.91
N GLU A 231 -18.97 -30.11 53.57
CA GLU A 231 -20.07 -29.21 53.14
C GLU A 231 -19.60 -28.18 52.10
N GLN A 232 -20.45 -27.89 51.12
CA GLN A 232 -20.12 -27.01 49.98
C GLN A 232 -19.90 -25.54 50.39
N ASP A 233 -20.55 -25.06 51.45
CA ASP A 233 -20.46 -23.66 51.90
C ASP A 233 -19.09 -23.32 52.52
N ASP A 234 -18.42 -24.27 53.17
CA ASP A 234 -17.08 -24.08 53.75
C ASP A 234 -15.99 -23.99 52.66
N LEU A 235 -16.13 -24.78 51.60
CA LEU A 235 -15.31 -24.66 50.39
C LEU A 235 -15.54 -23.29 49.73
N THR A 236 -16.81 -22.86 49.65
CA THR A 236 -17.21 -21.61 49.00
C THR A 236 -16.70 -20.38 49.77
N GLN A 237 -16.73 -20.40 51.09
CA GLN A 237 -16.20 -19.31 51.93
C GLN A 237 -14.66 -19.20 51.81
N THR A 238 -13.97 -20.33 51.77
CA THR A 238 -12.52 -20.39 51.58
C THR A 238 -12.13 -19.84 50.19
N PHE A 239 -12.84 -20.25 49.12
CA PHE A 239 -12.62 -19.69 47.79
C PHE A 239 -12.92 -18.19 47.70
N ALA A 240 -13.96 -17.70 48.39
CA ALA A 240 -14.29 -16.27 48.42
C ALA A 240 -13.21 -15.40 49.11
N GLU A 241 -12.51 -15.94 50.13
CA GLU A 241 -11.36 -15.26 50.75
C GLU A 241 -10.13 -15.24 49.84
N TYR A 242 -9.91 -16.29 49.05
CA TYR A 242 -8.87 -16.31 48.02
C TYR A 242 -9.20 -15.32 46.89
N ASP A 243 -10.45 -15.25 46.45
CA ASP A 243 -10.90 -14.34 45.40
C ASP A 243 -10.72 -12.86 45.80
N LYS A 244 -10.97 -12.52 47.08
CA LYS A 244 -10.64 -11.19 47.63
C LYS A 244 -9.14 -10.87 47.59
N LYS A 245 -8.28 -11.84 47.89
CA LYS A 245 -6.82 -11.66 47.85
C LYS A 245 -6.31 -11.55 46.42
N ILE A 246 -6.88 -12.32 45.49
CA ILE A 246 -6.59 -12.25 44.06
C ILE A 246 -7.03 -10.89 43.50
N THR A 247 -8.21 -10.40 43.88
CA THR A 247 -8.71 -9.07 43.49
C THR A 247 -7.79 -7.95 44.00
N ALA A 248 -7.29 -8.04 45.23
CA ALA A 248 -6.34 -7.07 45.78
C ALA A 248 -4.98 -7.10 45.05
N ILE A 249 -4.53 -8.27 44.58
CA ILE A 249 -3.32 -8.41 43.74
C ILE A 249 -3.55 -7.81 42.36
N TRP A 250 -4.70 -8.07 41.73
CA TRP A 250 -5.06 -7.46 40.44
C TRP A 250 -5.15 -5.93 40.53
N SER A 251 -5.74 -5.37 41.59
CA SER A 251 -5.71 -3.91 41.81
C SER A 251 -4.30 -3.36 41.98
N ALA A 252 -3.37 -4.09 42.62
CA ALA A 252 -1.98 -3.67 42.75
C ALA A 252 -1.20 -3.79 41.43
N ILE A 253 -1.56 -4.73 40.55
CA ILE A 253 -1.01 -4.87 39.19
C ILE A 253 -1.55 -3.74 38.29
N ASP A 254 -2.85 -3.41 38.38
CA ASP A 254 -3.46 -2.29 37.67
C ASP A 254 -2.84 -0.95 38.10
N ASP A 255 -2.55 -0.77 39.39
CA ASP A 255 -1.82 0.39 39.91
C ASP A 255 -0.39 0.47 39.34
N LEU A 256 0.28 -0.69 39.17
CA LEU A 256 1.61 -0.75 38.55
C LEU A 256 1.58 -0.42 37.05
N ALA A 257 0.53 -0.85 36.35
CA ALA A 257 0.30 -0.55 34.93
C ALA A 257 -0.11 0.92 34.69
N GLY A 258 -0.71 1.57 35.69
CA GLY A 258 -1.08 2.99 35.68
C GLY A 258 0.03 3.97 36.08
N ARG A 259 1.28 3.52 36.24
CA ARG A 259 2.43 4.39 36.58
C ARG A 259 3.09 4.98 35.34
N ILE A 260 3.68 6.17 35.48
CA ILE A 260 4.53 6.77 34.45
C ILE A 260 5.69 5.83 34.14
N GLN A 261 5.79 5.44 32.88
CA GLN A 261 6.87 4.61 32.33
C GLN A 261 7.97 5.47 31.73
N SER A 262 7.62 6.59 31.08
CA SER A 262 8.59 7.55 30.54
C SER A 262 8.02 8.96 30.47
N ILE A 263 8.92 9.95 30.52
CA ILE A 263 8.63 11.35 30.23
C ILE A 263 9.67 11.87 29.23
N VAL A 264 9.22 12.35 28.07
CA VAL A 264 10.10 12.72 26.94
C VAL A 264 9.75 14.12 26.47
N PHE A 265 10.77 14.97 26.27
CA PHE A 265 10.59 16.31 25.73
C PHE A 265 9.99 16.27 24.31
N VAL A 266 9.09 17.21 24.02
CA VAL A 266 8.48 17.39 22.71
C VAL A 266 8.88 18.77 22.18
N PRO A 267 9.73 18.84 21.14
CA PRO A 267 10.10 20.12 20.52
C PRO A 267 8.88 20.86 20.00
N THR A 268 8.80 22.15 20.30
CA THR A 268 7.72 23.05 19.87
C THR A 268 8.11 23.94 18.69
N GLU A 269 9.41 24.00 18.35
CA GLU A 269 9.95 24.78 17.23
C GLU A 269 10.75 23.89 16.26
N VAL A 270 10.82 24.29 14.98
CA VAL A 270 11.52 23.56 13.92
C VAL A 270 12.74 24.38 13.50
N GLY A 271 13.92 24.10 14.08
CA GLY A 271 15.15 24.84 13.78
C GLY A 271 16.38 24.26 14.47
N ALA A 272 17.50 24.20 13.75
CA ALA A 272 18.75 23.57 14.19
C ALA A 272 19.56 24.50 15.10
N ASP A 273 19.82 24.06 16.34
CA ASP A 273 21.05 24.26 17.16
C ASP A 273 20.77 24.13 18.68
N TYR A 274 19.51 24.23 19.12
CA TYR A 274 19.08 24.11 20.53
C TYR A 274 17.64 23.55 20.65
N ASP A 275 17.27 22.98 21.80
CA ASP A 275 15.95 22.39 22.04
C ASP A 275 14.92 23.40 22.58
N VAL A 276 15.36 24.35 23.41
CA VAL A 276 14.50 25.38 24.03
C VAL A 276 15.18 26.76 24.03
N ASN A 277 14.48 27.79 23.56
CA ASN A 277 14.92 29.18 23.67
C ASN A 277 14.17 29.90 24.79
N PHE A 278 14.89 30.35 25.80
CA PHE A 278 14.33 31.20 26.84
C PHE A 278 14.27 32.67 26.41
N GLY A 279 14.96 33.07 25.34
CA GLY A 279 15.01 34.45 24.85
C GLY A 279 13.63 35.08 24.59
N GLY A 280 13.45 36.31 25.07
CA GLY A 280 12.19 37.03 24.95
C GLY A 280 12.05 37.83 23.65
N SER A 281 10.87 38.44 23.47
CA SER A 281 10.62 39.44 22.44
C SER A 281 10.96 40.85 22.92
N TYR A 282 11.49 41.69 22.05
CA TYR A 282 11.71 43.11 22.34
C TYR A 282 11.40 44.00 21.13
N ILE A 283 11.24 45.29 21.37
CA ILE A 283 11.12 46.32 20.33
C ILE A 283 12.45 47.06 20.24
N ALA A 284 13.13 46.98 19.11
CA ALA A 284 14.45 47.58 18.92
C ALA A 284 14.41 49.12 18.74
N ASP A 285 15.32 49.81 19.44
CA ASP A 285 15.74 51.19 19.15
C ASP A 285 17.11 51.19 18.43
N THR A 286 17.48 52.34 17.86
CA THR A 286 18.81 52.64 17.32
C THR A 286 19.96 52.43 18.31
N LYS A 287 19.68 52.41 19.62
CA LYS A 287 20.63 52.07 20.68
C LYS A 287 20.07 50.89 21.49
N PRO A 288 20.79 49.77 21.62
CA PRO A 288 20.32 48.59 22.36
C PRO A 288 19.86 48.87 23.80
N ALA A 289 20.53 49.79 24.50
CA ALA A 289 20.18 50.20 25.86
C ALA A 289 18.76 50.81 25.99
N ASN A 290 18.18 51.25 24.89
CA ASN A 290 16.85 51.86 24.83
C ASN A 290 15.75 50.90 24.36
N ASN A 291 16.09 49.66 23.99
CA ASN A 291 15.11 48.65 23.57
C ASN A 291 14.02 48.49 24.64
N ILE A 292 12.79 48.25 24.21
CA ILE A 292 11.67 47.94 25.11
C ILE A 292 11.57 46.41 25.18
N PRO A 293 11.97 45.76 26.28
CA PRO A 293 11.71 44.33 26.47
C PRO A 293 10.22 44.13 26.68
N LEU A 294 9.64 43.11 26.05
CA LEU A 294 8.23 42.74 26.23
C LEU A 294 8.04 41.72 27.36
N ALA A 295 9.12 41.07 27.80
CA ALA A 295 9.16 40.23 28.98
C ALA A 295 10.40 40.58 29.81
N SER A 296 10.22 40.82 31.11
CA SER A 296 11.28 41.11 32.07
C SER A 296 12.01 39.85 32.52
N SER A 297 11.33 38.71 32.45
CA SER A 297 11.86 37.38 32.72
C SER A 297 11.71 36.48 31.49
N PRO A 298 12.75 35.72 31.10
CA PRO A 298 12.70 34.73 30.01
C PRO A 298 11.70 33.62 30.32
N LYS A 299 10.66 33.49 29.49
CA LYS A 299 9.58 32.52 29.67
C LYS A 299 9.34 31.75 28.38
N VAL A 300 9.10 30.45 28.52
CA VAL A 300 8.82 29.58 27.36
C VAL A 300 7.90 28.44 27.76
N LYS A 301 7.02 28.03 26.84
CA LYS A 301 6.22 26.81 27.03
C LYS A 301 7.04 25.59 26.66
N ILE A 302 7.27 24.68 27.61
CA ILE A 302 7.98 23.42 27.41
C ILE A 302 6.99 22.27 27.59
N ALA A 303 6.94 21.39 26.59
CA ALA A 303 6.04 20.23 26.59
C ALA A 303 6.80 18.92 26.81
N PHE A 304 6.27 18.05 27.67
CA PHE A 304 6.80 16.71 27.92
C PHE A 304 5.72 15.66 27.75
N ARG A 305 5.92 14.71 26.83
CA ARG A 305 5.02 13.58 26.62
C ARG A 305 5.16 12.57 27.75
N VAL A 306 4.02 12.12 28.28
CA VAL A 306 3.93 11.10 29.32
C VAL A 306 3.54 9.76 28.68
N ALA A 307 4.20 8.67 29.08
CA ALA A 307 3.78 7.32 28.74
C ALA A 307 3.34 6.56 30.00
N PRO A 308 2.13 5.98 30.05
CA PRO A 308 1.04 6.10 29.07
C PRO A 308 0.45 7.53 28.95
N ALA A 309 0.04 7.91 27.74
CA ALA A 309 -0.52 9.24 27.44
C ALA A 309 -1.76 9.59 28.30
N ALA A 310 -2.56 8.59 28.68
CA ALA A 310 -3.77 8.78 29.49
C ALA A 310 -3.47 9.35 30.90
N LEU A 311 -2.23 9.24 31.40
CA LEU A 311 -1.86 9.73 32.73
C LEU A 311 -1.60 11.24 32.78
N ALA A 312 -1.37 11.90 31.65
CA ALA A 312 -1.02 13.31 31.63
C ALA A 312 -2.08 14.19 32.33
N GLY A 313 -3.37 13.90 32.10
CA GLY A 313 -4.48 14.61 32.72
C GLY A 313 -4.45 14.52 34.25
N THR A 314 -4.37 13.30 34.78
CA THR A 314 -4.30 13.05 36.22
C THR A 314 -3.04 13.66 36.85
N LEU A 315 -1.91 13.64 36.15
CA LEU A 315 -0.66 14.21 36.66
C LEU A 315 -0.68 15.72 36.72
N ALA A 316 -1.23 16.39 35.71
CA ALA A 316 -1.40 17.84 35.74
C ALA A 316 -2.25 18.27 36.96
N GLU A 317 -3.36 17.57 37.21
CA GLU A 317 -4.21 17.80 38.39
C GLU A 317 -3.41 17.60 39.69
N GLN A 318 -2.71 16.47 39.82
CA GLN A 318 -1.90 16.18 41.01
C GLN A 318 -0.73 17.14 41.23
N ILE A 319 -0.13 17.67 40.16
CA ILE A 319 0.92 18.69 40.24
C ILE A 319 0.32 20.01 40.76
N ASN A 320 -0.80 20.44 40.19
CA ASN A 320 -1.47 21.70 40.58
C ASN A 320 -2.03 21.64 42.02
N GLU A 321 -2.44 20.46 42.49
CA GLU A 321 -2.85 20.20 43.88
C GLU A 321 -1.66 20.05 44.85
N GLY A 322 -0.42 19.99 44.33
CA GLY A 322 0.81 19.85 45.12
C GLY A 322 1.08 18.43 45.64
N GLU A 323 0.37 17.41 45.14
CA GLU A 323 0.61 16.00 45.47
C GLU A 323 1.85 15.44 44.75
N VAL A 324 2.16 15.96 43.56
CA VAL A 324 3.38 15.65 42.79
C VAL A 324 4.27 16.89 42.75
N LYS A 325 5.51 16.78 43.23
CA LYS A 325 6.52 17.83 43.21
C LYS A 325 7.21 17.88 41.86
N VAL A 326 7.45 19.09 41.36
CA VAL A 326 8.12 19.38 40.09
C VAL A 326 9.40 20.15 40.35
N SER A 327 10.50 19.78 39.68
CA SER A 327 11.75 20.55 39.68
C SER A 327 12.47 20.43 38.35
N PHE A 328 13.10 21.50 37.87
CA PHE A 328 14.03 21.45 36.74
C PHE A 328 15.46 21.29 37.25
N ILE A 329 16.18 20.30 36.72
CA ILE A 329 17.55 19.98 37.10
C ILE A 329 18.48 20.53 36.01
N PRO A 330 19.39 21.46 36.31
CA PRO A 330 20.36 21.98 35.35
C PRO A 330 21.64 21.11 35.29
N GLU A 331 22.30 21.08 34.13
CA GLU A 331 23.67 20.58 33.93
C GLU A 331 24.45 21.56 33.04
N GLU A 332 25.60 22.04 33.51
CA GLU A 332 26.47 23.00 32.81
C GLU A 332 27.39 22.29 31.81
N VAL A 333 27.56 22.83 30.59
CA VAL A 333 28.31 22.19 29.50
C VAL A 333 29.57 23.00 29.12
N GLU A 334 30.62 23.03 29.97
CA GLU A 334 32.08 22.92 29.66
C GLU A 334 33.06 23.37 30.80
N GLU A 335 34.36 23.14 30.57
CA GLU A 335 35.51 22.87 31.47
C GLU A 335 35.82 23.82 32.68
N VAL A 336 35.83 23.20 33.88
CA VAL A 336 36.59 23.53 35.11
C VAL A 336 36.20 24.81 35.90
N LYS A 337 35.49 24.66 37.03
CA LYS A 337 36.08 24.67 38.41
C LYS A 337 35.05 24.57 39.54
N THR A 338 35.38 23.67 40.47
CA THR A 338 35.17 23.74 41.93
C THR A 338 33.75 23.82 42.49
N ARG A 339 33.28 22.67 42.97
CA ARG A 339 32.27 22.44 44.01
C ARG A 339 32.18 23.59 45.03
N ALA A 340 31.12 24.39 44.97
CA ALA A 340 30.61 25.16 46.10
C ALA A 340 29.13 25.56 45.91
N ALA A 341 28.35 25.29 46.96
CA ALA A 341 26.97 25.73 47.26
C ALA A 341 25.83 25.10 46.44
N GLU A 342 24.85 24.54 47.16
CA GLU A 342 23.48 24.35 46.68
C GLU A 342 22.94 25.72 46.28
N ALA A 343 23.00 26.06 44.98
CA ALA A 343 22.25 27.17 44.41
C ALA A 343 20.82 26.67 44.08
N GLU A 344 19.83 27.56 44.19
CA GLU A 344 18.46 27.29 43.75
C GLU A 344 18.46 26.89 42.27
N ALA A 345 17.49 26.05 41.86
CA ALA A 345 17.39 25.62 40.47
C ALA A 345 17.22 26.83 39.54
N PRO A 346 18.06 27.01 38.51
CA PRO A 346 18.10 28.20 37.67
C PRO A 346 16.93 28.30 36.68
N VAL A 347 16.11 27.25 36.61
CA VAL A 347 14.84 27.22 35.90
C VAL A 347 13.73 26.79 36.85
N THR A 348 12.63 27.53 36.85
CA THR A 348 11.40 27.27 37.61
C THR A 348 10.20 27.22 36.65
N TYR A 349 8.99 27.14 37.18
CA TYR A 349 7.76 27.27 36.38
C TYR A 349 6.73 28.15 37.09
N GLU A 350 5.85 28.76 36.30
CA GLU A 350 4.73 29.57 36.79
C GLU A 350 3.39 29.12 36.20
N GLY A 351 2.31 29.44 36.91
CA GLY A 351 0.95 29.06 36.52
C GLY A 351 0.63 27.59 36.71
N ASP A 352 -0.57 27.20 36.28
CA ASP A 352 -1.03 25.81 36.31
C ASP A 352 -0.37 25.00 35.19
N VAL A 353 -0.02 23.76 35.49
CA VAL A 353 0.43 22.78 34.50
C VAL A 353 -0.77 22.25 33.74
N VAL A 354 -0.70 22.27 32.41
CA VAL A 354 -1.81 21.85 31.54
C VAL A 354 -1.48 20.49 30.90
N ALA A 355 -2.50 19.65 30.76
CA ALA A 355 -2.40 18.39 30.03
C ALA A 355 -3.16 18.46 28.70
N GLU A 356 -2.46 18.20 27.59
CA GLU A 356 -3.04 18.17 26.25
C GLU A 356 -2.38 17.06 25.42
N ASP A 357 -3.19 16.23 24.75
CA ASP A 357 -2.72 15.12 23.90
C ASP A 357 -1.66 14.20 24.53
N GLY A 358 -1.79 13.93 25.83
CA GLY A 358 -0.85 13.10 26.58
C GLY A 358 0.49 13.78 26.91
N LYS A 359 0.55 15.11 26.85
CA LYS A 359 1.71 15.93 27.21
C LYS A 359 1.40 16.80 28.43
N LEU A 360 2.39 16.99 29.30
CA LEU A 360 2.40 18.03 30.32
C LEU A 360 3.08 19.27 29.76
N ILE A 361 2.42 20.43 29.88
CA ILE A 361 2.91 21.71 29.37
C ILE A 361 3.20 22.63 30.55
N PHE A 362 4.45 23.08 30.65
CA PHE A 362 4.94 23.97 31.68
C PHE A 362 5.29 25.33 31.07
N THR A 363 4.92 26.42 31.74
CA THR A 363 5.51 27.75 31.48
C THR A 363 6.79 27.86 32.29
N ALA A 364 7.91 27.47 31.68
CA ALA A 364 9.21 27.49 32.34
C ALA A 364 9.77 28.91 32.37
N VAL A 365 10.39 29.28 33.50
CA VAL A 365 10.96 30.61 33.75
C VAL A 365 12.43 30.43 34.11
N ALA A 366 13.33 31.00 33.29
CA ALA A 366 14.75 31.05 33.65
C ALA A 366 14.98 32.23 34.61
N ASP A 367 15.86 32.04 35.59
CA ASP A 367 16.27 33.13 36.47
C ASP A 367 17.18 34.15 35.73
N GLU A 368 17.36 35.31 36.35
CA GLU A 368 18.12 36.42 35.75
C GLU A 368 19.61 36.06 35.55
N ALA A 369 20.18 35.19 36.39
CA ALA A 369 21.58 34.81 36.32
C ALA A 369 21.85 33.88 35.13
N LEU A 370 21.02 32.83 34.97
CA LEU A 370 21.07 31.90 33.85
C LEU A 370 20.86 32.61 32.52
N TYR A 371 19.91 33.56 32.47
CA TYR A 371 19.63 34.30 31.25
C TYR A 371 20.80 35.16 30.78
N GLU A 372 21.44 35.89 31.70
CA GLU A 372 22.61 36.69 31.35
C GLU A 372 23.78 35.81 30.91
N GLU A 373 23.92 34.60 31.48
CA GLU A 373 24.90 33.62 31.01
C GLU A 373 24.57 33.05 29.61
N LEU A 374 23.29 32.76 29.32
CA LEU A 374 22.83 32.29 28.02
C LEU A 374 22.93 33.35 26.90
N LYS A 375 23.08 34.63 27.24
CA LYS A 375 23.37 35.71 26.29
C LYS A 375 24.86 35.79 25.90
N GLU A 376 25.76 35.28 26.74
CA GLU A 376 27.19 35.27 26.45
C GLU A 376 27.52 34.16 25.45
N GLU A 377 28.25 34.50 24.37
CA GLU A 377 28.73 33.50 23.38
C GLU A 377 29.55 32.40 24.07
N GLY A 378 29.07 31.15 24.03
CA GLY A 378 29.83 29.96 24.43
C GLY A 378 29.52 29.34 25.79
N LYS A 379 28.44 29.75 26.49
CA LYS A 379 27.92 29.04 27.67
C LYS A 379 26.51 28.53 27.42
N THR A 380 26.30 27.22 27.54
CA THR A 380 24.98 26.59 27.41
C THR A 380 24.70 25.68 28.60
N TYR A 381 23.50 25.79 29.17
CA TYR A 381 23.00 24.85 30.16
C TYR A 381 22.05 23.86 29.49
N ALA A 382 22.10 22.61 29.93
CA ALA A 382 21.06 21.64 29.64
C ALA A 382 20.12 21.51 30.85
N VAL A 383 18.82 21.32 30.63
CA VAL A 383 17.83 21.18 31.71
C VAL A 383 17.00 19.91 31.57
N ALA A 384 16.67 19.26 32.67
CA ALA A 384 15.80 18.08 32.71
C ALA A 384 14.62 18.29 33.66
N LEU A 385 13.44 17.79 33.31
CA LEU A 385 12.26 17.80 34.18
C LEU A 385 12.31 16.62 35.14
N CYS A 386 12.18 16.88 36.44
CA CYS A 386 12.01 15.88 37.48
C CYS A 386 10.62 15.97 38.12
N LEU A 387 9.89 14.86 38.15
CA LEU A 387 8.60 14.70 38.83
C LEU A 387 8.76 13.71 39.99
N LYS A 388 8.26 14.09 41.18
CA LYS A 388 8.39 13.30 42.40
C LYS A 388 7.10 13.23 43.21
N GLN A 389 6.64 12.03 43.52
CA GLN A 389 5.53 11.79 44.44
C GLN A 389 5.98 10.92 45.61
N ASP A 390 5.69 11.37 46.84
CA ASP A 390 5.98 10.59 48.04
C ASP A 390 4.95 9.45 48.22
N ALA A 391 5.37 8.30 48.74
CA ALA A 391 4.49 7.15 48.96
C ALA A 391 3.42 7.44 50.04
N LYS A 392 2.16 7.08 49.79
CA LYS A 392 1.03 7.27 50.73
C LYS A 392 0.43 5.94 51.14
N LYS A 393 0.27 5.70 52.45
CA LYS A 393 -0.33 4.47 53.00
C LYS A 393 -1.86 4.51 52.94
N ASN A 394 -2.49 3.34 52.86
CA ASN A 394 -3.94 3.21 53.02
C ASN A 394 -4.39 3.61 54.45
N GLU A 395 -5.64 4.07 54.60
CA GLU A 395 -6.19 4.53 55.89
C GLU A 395 -6.26 3.45 56.96
N ASP A 396 -6.30 2.18 56.55
CA ASP A 396 -6.29 1.00 57.43
C ASP A 396 -4.87 0.56 57.86
N GLY A 397 -3.83 1.25 57.37
CA GLY A 397 -2.43 0.96 57.67
C GLY A 397 -1.86 -0.26 56.93
N ASN A 398 -2.66 -0.95 56.11
CA ASN A 398 -2.24 -2.12 55.35
C ASN A 398 -2.06 -1.78 53.86
N GLY A 399 -0.79 -1.69 53.44
CA GLY A 399 -0.43 -1.38 52.06
C GLY A 399 -0.33 0.13 51.78
N TYR A 400 -0.16 0.45 50.50
CA TYR A 400 -0.05 1.82 50.01
C TYR A 400 -1.26 2.17 49.14
N LYS A 401 -1.74 3.41 49.27
CA LYS A 401 -2.69 4.02 48.33
C LYS A 401 -2.01 4.31 47.00
N TYR A 402 -0.73 4.68 47.05
CA TYR A 402 0.22 4.73 45.93
C TYR A 402 1.65 4.65 46.48
N VAL A 403 2.54 3.95 45.77
CA VAL A 403 3.91 3.61 46.23
C VAL A 403 4.96 4.71 46.04
N GLY A 404 4.57 5.88 45.50
CA GLY A 404 5.46 6.99 45.18
C GLY A 404 6.31 6.72 43.93
N PHE A 405 6.82 7.79 43.32
CA PHE A 405 7.70 7.72 42.15
C PHE A 405 8.64 8.92 42.09
N GLU A 406 9.75 8.76 41.38
CA GLU A 406 10.66 9.83 40.99
C GLU A 406 11.12 9.53 39.56
N ILE A 407 10.85 10.44 38.62
CA ILE A 407 11.21 10.30 37.21
C ILE A 407 11.87 11.58 36.70
N VAL A 408 12.95 11.41 35.94
CA VAL A 408 13.73 12.51 35.34
C VAL A 408 13.73 12.35 33.82
N SER A 409 13.42 13.41 33.08
CA SER A 409 13.49 13.43 31.62
C SER A 409 14.95 13.41 31.13
N PRO A 410 15.20 13.11 29.85
CA PRO A 410 16.45 13.49 29.21
C PRO A 410 16.71 15.00 29.36
N TYR A 411 17.99 15.37 29.40
CA TYR A 411 18.41 16.77 29.38
C TYR A 411 18.18 17.37 27.99
N ILE A 412 17.67 18.60 27.96
CA ILE A 412 17.43 19.37 26.73
C ILE A 412 18.32 20.61 26.72
N SER A 413 18.84 20.96 25.55
CA SER A 413 19.73 22.11 25.35
C SER A 413 18.98 23.44 25.37
N THR A 414 19.57 24.49 25.95
CA THR A 414 18.93 25.81 26.09
C THR A 414 19.75 26.95 25.45
N THR A 415 19.05 28.00 25.01
CA THR A 415 19.65 29.27 24.57
C THR A 415 18.86 30.49 25.08
N GLY A 416 19.44 31.69 24.99
CA GLY A 416 18.86 32.98 25.44
C GLY A 416 18.63 34.00 24.31
N ALA A 417 18.58 33.56 23.06
CA ALA A 417 18.50 34.45 21.89
C ALA A 417 17.15 35.19 21.80
N SER A 418 17.15 36.51 22.03
CA SER A 418 15.95 37.34 21.94
C SER A 418 15.67 37.85 20.52
N ALA A 419 14.39 38.02 20.16
CA ALA A 419 13.96 38.48 18.84
C ALA A 419 13.42 39.91 18.84
N ASP A 420 13.81 40.71 17.84
CA ASP A 420 13.17 42.01 17.55
C ASP A 420 11.86 41.80 16.81
N VAL A 421 10.75 42.16 17.45
CA VAL A 421 9.39 41.98 16.91
C VAL A 421 8.75 43.30 16.49
N LYS A 422 9.52 44.39 16.40
CA LYS A 422 9.01 45.72 16.05
C LYS A 422 8.18 45.75 14.76
N ALA A 423 8.53 44.93 13.77
CA ALA A 423 7.84 44.86 12.48
C ALA A 423 6.42 44.28 12.56
N ASN A 424 6.10 43.56 13.64
CA ASN A 424 4.80 42.93 13.82
C ASN A 424 3.77 43.89 14.42
N PHE A 425 4.18 45.04 14.96
CA PHE A 425 3.23 46.04 15.46
C PHE A 425 2.61 46.82 14.29
N VAL A 426 1.28 46.88 14.28
CA VAL A 426 0.46 47.59 13.27
C VAL A 426 -0.50 48.58 13.92
N LEU A 427 -0.91 49.59 13.15
CA LEU A 427 -1.98 50.52 13.55
C LEU A 427 -3.30 49.94 13.07
N ALA A 428 -4.28 49.73 13.95
CA ALA A 428 -5.53 49.08 13.59
C ALA A 428 -6.74 49.72 14.29
N LYS A 429 -7.94 49.50 13.76
CA LYS A 429 -9.20 49.90 14.40
C LYS A 429 -10.23 48.76 14.33
N ALA A 430 -11.21 48.76 15.24
CA ALA A 430 -12.32 47.82 15.18
C ALA A 430 -13.28 48.16 14.02
N ASP A 431 -13.77 47.13 13.33
CA ASP A 431 -14.87 47.22 12.36
C ASP A 431 -16.24 47.06 13.04
N GLU A 432 -17.31 46.95 12.25
CA GLU A 432 -18.68 46.79 12.75
C GLU A 432 -18.93 45.44 13.47
N GLU A 433 -18.05 44.45 13.29
CA GLU A 433 -18.09 43.14 13.94
C GLU A 433 -17.11 43.05 15.14
N ASP A 434 -16.58 44.18 15.60
CA ASP A 434 -15.54 44.28 16.64
C ASP A 434 -14.20 43.58 16.27
N LYS A 435 -13.91 43.36 14.97
CA LYS A 435 -12.63 42.81 14.49
C LYS A 435 -11.64 43.91 14.14
N LEU A 436 -10.36 43.68 14.44
CA LEU A 436 -9.31 44.65 14.15
C LEU A 436 -8.88 44.62 12.68
N VAL A 437 -8.92 45.78 12.04
CA VAL A 437 -8.51 45.99 10.65
C VAL A 437 -7.31 46.92 10.60
N GLU A 438 -6.28 46.51 9.84
CA GLU A 438 -5.03 47.27 9.66
C GLU A 438 -5.28 48.60 8.92
N TYR A 439 -4.58 49.65 9.35
CA TYR A 439 -4.50 50.92 8.63
C TYR A 439 -3.90 50.69 7.23
N THR A 440 -4.52 51.29 6.22
CA THR A 440 -4.08 51.19 4.82
C THR A 440 -3.44 52.48 4.30
N ASP A 441 -4.23 53.38 3.72
CA ASP A 441 -3.75 54.57 3.03
C ASP A 441 -4.03 55.87 3.79
N ALA A 442 -5.23 56.00 4.37
CA ALA A 442 -5.66 57.14 5.17
C ALA A 442 -6.83 56.76 6.11
N ALA A 443 -6.82 57.33 7.32
CA ALA A 443 -7.97 57.30 8.23
C ALA A 443 -8.96 58.40 7.84
N VAL A 444 -10.04 58.05 7.16
CA VAL A 444 -11.04 59.00 6.63
C VAL A 444 -12.24 59.13 7.57
N TYR A 445 -12.57 60.36 7.95
CA TYR A 445 -13.68 60.73 8.82
C TYR A 445 -14.66 61.63 8.04
N PRO A 446 -15.84 61.15 7.66
CA PRO A 446 -16.85 61.99 7.02
C PRO A 446 -17.44 62.98 8.03
N LEU A 447 -17.63 64.24 7.63
CA LEU A 447 -18.27 65.27 8.43
C LEU A 447 -19.29 66.03 7.56
N VAL A 448 -20.58 65.85 7.86
CA VAL A 448 -21.64 66.54 7.10
C VAL A 448 -21.45 68.06 7.19
N TRP A 449 -21.57 68.79 6.09
CA TRP A 449 -21.25 70.22 5.96
C TRP A 449 -21.94 71.15 6.99
N ASN A 450 -23.10 70.74 7.53
CA ASN A 450 -23.87 71.48 8.53
C ASN A 450 -23.85 70.84 9.94
N SER A 451 -23.17 69.69 10.12
CA SER A 451 -23.13 68.96 11.38
C SER A 451 -22.47 69.76 12.49
N THR A 452 -22.92 69.55 13.73
CA THR A 452 -22.30 70.08 14.96
C THR A 452 -21.32 69.11 15.62
N GLU A 453 -21.10 67.94 15.01
CA GLU A 453 -20.20 66.92 15.51
C GLU A 453 -18.75 67.40 15.57
N THR A 454 -18.00 66.81 16.49
CA THR A 454 -16.57 67.04 16.63
C THR A 454 -15.86 65.71 16.42
N ILE A 455 -15.08 65.63 15.36
CA ILE A 455 -14.20 64.51 15.04
C ILE A 455 -12.92 64.64 15.85
N VAL A 456 -12.44 63.52 16.37
CA VAL A 456 -11.16 63.41 17.06
C VAL A 456 -10.28 62.49 16.22
N LEU A 457 -9.16 63.00 15.69
CA LEU A 457 -8.35 62.22 14.74
C LEU A 457 -7.59 61.09 15.46
N LEU A 458 -7.62 59.90 14.85
CA LEU A 458 -6.97 58.65 15.30
C LEU A 458 -7.42 58.14 16.67
N SER A 459 -8.52 58.64 17.24
CA SER A 459 -8.99 58.17 18.55
C SER A 459 -9.59 56.77 18.54
N ASP A 460 -10.04 56.32 17.37
CA ASP A 460 -10.60 55.00 17.09
C ASP A 460 -9.51 53.96 16.71
N TYR A 461 -8.27 54.41 16.48
CA TYR A 461 -7.15 53.54 16.19
C TYR A 461 -6.37 53.19 17.45
N GLN A 462 -5.84 51.97 17.47
CA GLN A 462 -5.01 51.42 18.53
C GLN A 462 -3.76 50.75 17.97
N LEU A 463 -2.77 50.56 18.85
CA LEU A 463 -1.62 49.74 18.59
C LEU A 463 -2.05 48.26 18.68
N ALA A 464 -1.78 47.47 17.64
CA ALA A 464 -2.13 46.06 17.56
C ALA A 464 -0.92 45.22 17.10
N TYR A 465 -1.03 43.89 17.22
CA TYR A 465 0.05 42.97 16.87
C TYR A 465 -0.38 42.03 15.74
N LYS A 466 0.41 41.95 14.68
CA LYS A 466 0.17 41.12 13.52
C LYS A 466 0.87 39.78 13.68
N ASP A 467 0.09 38.71 13.75
CA ASP A 467 0.56 37.33 13.78
C ASP A 467 0.20 36.64 12.45
N GLY A 468 1.15 36.65 11.51
CA GLY A 468 0.90 36.17 10.15
C GLY A 468 -0.15 37.03 9.43
N GLU A 469 -1.31 36.43 9.11
CA GLU A 469 -2.45 37.13 8.50
C GLU A 469 -3.47 37.66 9.53
N GLU A 470 -3.36 37.26 10.80
CA GLU A 470 -4.27 37.67 11.89
C GLU A 470 -3.76 38.94 12.60
N ILE A 471 -4.70 39.79 13.07
CA ILE A 471 -4.40 40.99 13.85
C ILE A 471 -4.98 40.81 15.25
N LEU A 472 -4.08 40.69 16.23
CA LEU A 472 -4.38 40.48 17.63
C LEU A 472 -4.41 41.80 18.40
N SER A 473 -5.24 41.87 19.43
CA SER A 473 -5.12 42.89 20.47
C SER A 473 -3.78 42.73 21.21
N LEU A 474 -3.32 43.79 21.89
CA LEU A 474 -2.08 43.67 22.69
C LEU A 474 -2.24 42.70 23.86
N GLU A 475 -3.45 42.56 24.41
CA GLU A 475 -3.74 41.60 25.48
C GLU A 475 -3.61 40.16 24.97
N ASP A 476 -4.19 39.87 23.81
CA ASP A 476 -4.12 38.54 23.19
C ASP A 476 -2.69 38.19 22.76
N ALA A 477 -1.97 39.17 22.20
CA ALA A 477 -0.56 39.00 21.84
C ALA A 477 0.32 38.79 23.10
N ALA A 478 0.09 39.55 24.17
CA ALA A 478 0.79 39.37 25.42
C ALA A 478 0.56 37.97 26.01
N ALA A 479 -0.67 37.47 25.97
CA ALA A 479 -1.01 36.12 26.43
C ALA A 479 -0.37 35.04 25.54
N LYS A 480 -0.40 35.21 24.22
CA LYS A 480 0.14 34.24 23.26
C LYS A 480 1.66 34.12 23.33
N TYR A 481 2.36 35.25 23.43
CA TYR A 481 3.82 35.34 23.41
C TYR A 481 4.46 35.56 24.79
N LEU A 482 3.70 35.34 25.87
CA LEU A 482 4.16 35.38 27.26
C LEU A 482 4.83 36.71 27.65
N TRP A 483 4.28 37.85 27.21
CA TRP A 483 4.75 39.17 27.64
C TRP A 483 4.40 39.41 29.11
N ASP A 484 5.09 40.36 29.76
CA ASP A 484 4.74 40.73 31.13
C ASP A 484 3.31 41.29 31.18
N ALA A 485 2.60 40.98 32.28
CA ALA A 485 1.17 41.29 32.42
C ALA A 485 0.83 42.77 32.25
N ASP A 486 1.76 43.69 32.55
CA ASP A 486 1.56 45.13 32.42
C ASP A 486 2.03 45.71 31.07
N VAL A 487 2.62 44.89 30.19
CA VAL A 487 3.14 45.36 28.90
C VAL A 487 2.03 45.77 27.95
N ALA A 488 0.99 44.95 27.81
CA ALA A 488 -0.17 45.27 26.97
C ALA A 488 -0.86 46.57 27.40
N GLU A 489 -1.05 46.78 28.70
CA GLU A 489 -1.74 47.97 29.24
C GLU A 489 -0.94 49.27 29.08
N LYS A 490 0.40 49.19 29.10
CA LYS A 490 1.29 50.36 29.07
C LYS A 490 1.78 50.72 27.68
N LEU A 491 1.77 49.78 26.75
CA LEU A 491 2.13 50.04 25.36
C LEU A 491 1.07 50.94 24.73
N ALA A 492 1.52 52.04 24.15
CA ALA A 492 0.68 52.97 23.43
C ALA A 492 1.43 53.55 22.24
N PHE A 493 0.74 54.31 21.40
CA PHE A 493 1.39 55.14 20.39
C PHE A 493 1.15 56.63 20.67
N ALA A 494 2.10 57.44 20.25
CA ALA A 494 1.99 58.90 20.25
C ALA A 494 2.25 59.42 18.83
N TYR A 495 1.55 60.50 18.48
CA TYR A 495 1.67 61.16 17.17
C TYR A 495 2.53 62.42 17.26
N THR A 496 3.23 62.70 16.17
CA THR A 496 3.93 63.97 15.91
C THR A 496 3.44 64.53 14.57
N HIS A 497 2.63 65.57 14.61
CA HIS A 497 2.06 66.22 13.43
C HIS A 497 3.15 66.87 12.57
N LYS A 498 3.27 66.44 11.31
CA LYS A 498 4.28 66.96 10.35
C LYS A 498 3.71 68.05 9.47
N THR A 499 2.61 67.73 8.80
CA THR A 499 2.01 68.60 7.81
C THR A 499 0.50 68.57 7.92
N VAL A 500 -0.11 69.69 7.54
CA VAL A 500 -1.54 69.83 7.40
C VAL A 500 -1.83 70.39 6.01
N ALA A 501 -2.90 69.92 5.39
CA ALA A 501 -3.34 70.34 4.08
C ALA A 501 -4.87 70.45 4.04
N TYR A 502 -5.38 71.33 3.19
CA TYR A 502 -6.80 71.44 2.89
C TYR A 502 -6.97 71.53 1.38
N SER A 503 -7.66 70.56 0.80
CA SER A 503 -7.97 70.49 -0.63
C SER A 503 -9.46 70.69 -0.85
N GLY A 504 -9.82 71.54 -1.80
CA GLY A 504 -11.22 71.88 -2.05
C GLY A 504 -11.40 73.36 -2.39
N ASN A 505 -12.59 73.89 -2.16
CA ASN A 505 -12.99 75.22 -2.58
C ASN A 505 -12.14 76.36 -1.97
N ALA A 506 -11.58 76.17 -0.77
CA ALA A 506 -10.67 77.16 -0.16
C ALA A 506 -9.24 77.11 -0.73
N GLY A 507 -8.84 76.04 -1.42
CA GLY A 507 -7.56 75.87 -2.12
C GLY A 507 -6.29 75.77 -1.25
N ASP A 508 -6.34 76.15 0.03
CA ASP A 508 -5.25 76.02 1.02
C ASP A 508 -5.81 76.05 2.45
N PHE A 509 -5.06 75.46 3.39
CA PHE A 509 -5.37 75.38 4.82
C PHE A 509 -5.52 76.76 5.48
N THR A 510 -4.78 77.79 5.05
CA THR A 510 -4.86 79.12 5.67
C THR A 510 -6.15 79.88 5.36
N ASN A 511 -6.83 79.52 4.27
CA ASN A 511 -8.07 80.14 3.79
C ASN A 511 -9.31 79.34 4.17
N GLN A 512 -9.11 78.21 4.83
CA GLN A 512 -10.16 77.33 5.28
C GLN A 512 -11.03 78.07 6.32
N THR A 513 -12.35 78.09 6.10
CA THR A 513 -13.31 78.78 6.99
C THR A 513 -14.44 77.88 7.48
N GLN A 514 -14.68 76.75 6.80
CA GLN A 514 -15.75 75.78 7.05
C GLN A 514 -15.58 75.00 8.37
N LEU A 515 -14.35 74.66 8.75
CA LEU A 515 -14.01 73.86 9.95
C LEU A 515 -13.30 74.73 11.00
N THR A 516 -13.48 74.38 12.26
CA THR A 516 -12.69 74.82 13.40
C THR A 516 -11.80 73.66 13.82
N ILE A 517 -10.50 73.90 13.91
CA ILE A 517 -9.48 72.89 14.22
C ILE A 517 -8.79 73.32 15.50
N ASP A 518 -8.65 72.39 16.45
CA ASP A 518 -7.95 72.60 17.71
C ASP A 518 -6.94 71.46 17.91
N PRO A 519 -5.63 71.73 18.04
CA PRO A 519 -4.98 73.05 17.99
C PRO A 519 -5.10 73.73 16.62
N LYS A 520 -5.23 75.07 16.61
CA LYS A 520 -5.40 75.88 15.39
C LYS A 520 -4.30 75.69 14.34
N ASP A 521 -3.09 75.36 14.79
CA ASP A 521 -1.96 75.02 13.92
C ASP A 521 -1.22 73.83 14.52
N PRO A 522 -1.63 72.59 14.16
CA PRO A 522 -1.07 71.37 14.74
C PRO A 522 0.42 71.21 14.47
N THR A 523 0.99 71.91 13.49
CA THR A 523 2.42 71.77 13.13
C THR A 523 3.36 72.65 13.98
N LYS A 524 2.82 73.49 14.87
CA LYS A 524 3.63 74.33 15.78
C LYS A 524 4.24 73.53 16.92
N SER A 525 5.47 73.87 17.30
CA SER A 525 6.25 73.11 18.30
C SER A 525 5.54 72.85 19.64
N GLY A 526 4.62 73.71 20.08
CA GLY A 526 3.85 73.51 21.32
C GLY A 526 2.59 72.68 21.17
N ASP A 527 2.20 72.36 19.93
CA ASP A 527 0.92 71.73 19.55
C ASP A 527 1.11 70.40 18.78
N ARG A 528 2.33 70.10 18.30
CA ARG A 528 2.68 68.91 17.48
C ARG A 528 2.30 67.55 18.03
N ASN A 529 2.08 67.43 19.33
CA ASN A 529 1.80 66.17 19.99
C ASN A 529 0.45 66.22 20.73
N LYS A 530 -0.40 67.21 20.40
CA LYS A 530 -1.73 67.36 21.03
C LYS A 530 -2.79 66.78 20.12
N GLN A 531 -3.74 66.07 20.70
CA GLN A 531 -4.86 65.52 19.96
C GLN A 531 -5.55 66.58 19.11
N ILE A 532 -5.81 66.26 17.84
CA ILE A 532 -6.50 67.16 16.92
C ILE A 532 -7.99 66.87 16.97
N THR A 533 -8.76 67.92 17.18
CA THR A 533 -10.21 67.91 17.01
C THR A 533 -10.62 68.79 15.84
N VAL A 534 -11.60 68.33 15.07
CA VAL A 534 -12.12 68.99 13.87
C VAL A 534 -13.64 69.03 13.94
N LYS A 535 -14.23 70.20 13.71
CA LYS A 535 -15.70 70.37 13.65
C LYS A 535 -16.07 71.47 12.68
N ASN A 536 -17.34 71.56 12.26
CA ASN A 536 -17.77 72.70 11.46
C ASN A 536 -17.78 74.02 12.26
N ASN A 537 -17.44 75.11 11.58
CA ASN A 537 -17.61 76.47 12.05
C ASN A 537 -19.06 76.91 11.80
N ALA A 538 -19.88 76.92 12.84
CA ALA A 538 -21.32 77.24 12.78
C ALA A 538 -21.66 78.55 12.05
N ALA A 539 -20.75 79.52 11.99
CA ALA A 539 -20.98 80.80 11.30
C ALA A 539 -20.58 80.81 9.82
N LYS A 540 -19.97 79.73 9.32
CA LYS A 540 -19.33 79.64 8.00
C LYS A 540 -19.65 78.36 7.23
N GLN A 541 -20.59 77.57 7.73
CA GLN A 541 -21.09 76.36 7.06
C GLN A 541 -21.58 76.68 5.65
N SER A 542 -21.10 75.96 4.63
CA SER A 542 -21.54 76.09 3.25
C SER A 542 -21.58 74.74 2.55
N VAL A 543 -22.66 74.48 1.81
CA VAL A 543 -22.82 73.29 0.98
C VAL A 543 -21.84 73.26 -0.19
N ASP A 544 -21.33 74.42 -0.62
CA ASP A 544 -20.30 74.50 -1.67
C ASP A 544 -19.00 73.81 -1.24
N ASN A 545 -18.76 73.61 0.07
CA ASN A 545 -17.58 72.93 0.58
C ASN A 545 -17.73 71.39 0.65
N VAL A 546 -18.83 70.82 0.15
CA VAL A 546 -18.96 69.36 0.00
C VAL A 546 -17.89 68.85 -0.99
N GLY A 547 -17.15 67.82 -0.57
CA GLY A 547 -15.97 67.31 -1.27
C GLY A 547 -14.65 67.96 -0.84
N ASP A 548 -14.67 68.97 0.03
CA ASP A 548 -13.45 69.51 0.63
C ASP A 548 -12.86 68.49 1.64
N VAL A 549 -11.54 68.31 1.62
CA VAL A 549 -10.82 67.36 2.48
C VAL A 549 -9.74 68.08 3.28
N PHE A 550 -9.78 67.94 4.60
CA PHE A 550 -8.71 68.33 5.52
C PHE A 550 -7.82 67.12 5.80
N THR A 551 -6.51 67.20 5.56
CA THR A 551 -5.56 66.10 5.79
C THR A 551 -4.49 66.51 6.81
N VAL A 552 -4.22 65.64 7.79
CA VAL A 552 -3.07 65.69 8.69
C VAL A 552 -2.15 64.52 8.36
N THR A 553 -0.84 64.77 8.33
CA THR A 553 0.17 63.70 8.20
C THR A 553 1.03 63.62 9.45
N ASP A 554 1.13 62.43 10.03
CA ASP A 554 1.73 62.13 11.32
C ASP A 554 2.91 61.14 11.23
N ASP A 555 3.91 61.34 12.07
CA ASP A 555 4.83 60.25 12.45
C ASP A 555 4.36 59.68 13.79
N LEU A 556 4.34 58.35 13.91
CA LEU A 556 3.96 57.64 15.12
C LEU A 556 5.18 57.04 15.82
N THR A 557 5.18 57.13 17.14
CA THR A 557 6.15 56.49 18.03
C THR A 557 5.45 55.54 18.97
N ILE A 558 5.99 54.33 19.15
CA ILE A 558 5.56 53.44 20.24
C ILE A 558 6.14 53.97 21.55
N THR A 559 5.32 54.03 22.59
CA THR A 559 5.69 54.51 23.93
C THR A 559 5.46 53.42 24.96
N PHE A 560 6.40 53.29 25.90
CA PHE A 560 6.31 52.39 27.05
C PHE A 560 7.02 53.04 28.25
N ASP A 561 6.28 53.37 29.30
CA ASP A 561 6.75 54.16 30.45
C ASP A 561 7.53 55.43 30.05
N LYS A 562 8.86 55.42 30.17
CA LYS A 562 9.75 56.55 29.83
C LYS A 562 10.49 56.36 28.49
N LYS A 563 10.29 55.23 27.82
CA LYS A 563 10.91 54.88 26.53
C LYS A 563 9.97 55.23 25.39
N SER A 564 10.55 55.67 24.28
CA SER A 564 9.82 55.96 23.04
C SER A 564 10.67 55.55 21.85
N ILE A 565 10.07 54.80 20.92
CA ILE A 565 10.73 54.24 19.74
C ILE A 565 9.95 54.68 18.50
N ALA A 566 10.65 55.25 17.51
CA ALA A 566 10.04 55.62 16.23
C ALA A 566 9.49 54.39 15.49
N TRP A 567 8.26 54.47 14.98
CA TRP A 567 7.54 53.31 14.45
C TRP A 567 7.05 53.52 13.00
N LEU A 568 5.98 54.29 12.79
CA LEU A 568 5.43 54.57 11.45
C LEU A 568 5.65 56.04 11.08
N SER A 569 5.80 56.32 9.79
CA SER A 569 5.89 57.70 9.29
C SER A 569 4.94 57.92 8.13
N GLY A 570 4.40 59.13 8.02
CA GLY A 570 3.49 59.49 6.92
C GLY A 570 2.05 59.01 7.08
N ILE A 571 1.59 58.71 8.30
CA ILE A 571 0.21 58.28 8.58
C ILE A 571 -0.75 59.45 8.33
N LYS A 572 -1.81 59.22 7.56
CA LYS A 572 -2.75 60.27 7.13
C LYS A 572 -4.07 60.13 7.86
N SER A 573 -4.53 61.25 8.40
CA SER A 573 -5.90 61.41 8.91
C SER A 573 -6.62 62.45 8.08
N GLN A 574 -7.82 62.13 7.58
CA GLN A 574 -8.57 62.97 6.67
C GLN A 574 -9.97 63.24 7.19
N VAL A 575 -10.40 64.49 7.22
CA VAL A 575 -11.80 64.87 7.42
C VAL A 575 -12.36 65.32 6.08
N GLU A 576 -13.30 64.56 5.55
CA GLU A 576 -13.98 64.86 4.29
C GLU A 576 -15.34 65.48 4.57
N ILE A 577 -15.62 66.64 3.98
CA ILE A 577 -16.89 67.32 4.13
C ILE A 577 -17.91 66.71 3.19
N THR A 578 -18.98 66.15 3.75
CA THR A 578 -20.01 65.44 2.98
C THR A 578 -21.33 66.21 2.92
N GLY A 579 -22.15 65.85 1.93
CA GLY A 579 -23.50 66.35 1.76
C GLY A 579 -24.49 65.86 2.82
N ASP A 580 -25.75 66.28 2.74
CA ASP A 580 -26.79 65.72 3.60
C ASP A 580 -27.09 64.27 3.17
N LYS A 581 -27.14 63.36 4.13
CA LYS A 581 -27.47 61.96 3.88
C LYS A 581 -28.98 61.78 3.92
N ALA A 582 -29.58 61.35 2.81
CA ALA A 582 -31.03 61.13 2.76
C ALA A 582 -31.43 59.82 3.43
N ALA A 583 -30.66 58.74 3.22
CA ALA A 583 -30.90 57.42 3.79
C ALA A 583 -29.70 56.49 3.67
N GLU A 584 -29.76 55.39 4.42
CA GLU A 584 -28.93 54.18 4.25
C GLU A 584 -29.80 53.03 3.81
N LEU A 585 -29.70 52.65 2.54
CA LEU A 585 -30.34 51.49 1.97
C LEU A 585 -29.38 50.30 2.11
N THR A 586 -29.37 49.70 3.30
CA THR A 586 -28.58 48.49 3.61
C THR A 586 -29.40 47.23 3.40
N GLU A 587 -28.78 46.06 3.51
CA GLU A 587 -29.43 44.74 3.36
C GLU A 587 -30.01 44.53 1.94
N ILE A 588 -29.37 45.11 0.93
CA ILE A 588 -29.72 44.90 -0.48
C ILE A 588 -29.09 43.59 -0.97
N ASP A 589 -29.48 42.50 -0.33
CA ASP A 589 -28.89 41.19 -0.53
C ASP A 589 -29.66 40.37 -1.56
N GLY A 590 -28.94 39.55 -2.31
CA GLY A 590 -29.57 38.61 -3.23
C GLY A 590 -28.71 37.41 -3.57
N VAL A 591 -29.38 36.44 -4.18
CA VAL A 591 -28.79 35.17 -4.58
C VAL A 591 -28.95 35.02 -6.08
N VAL A 592 -27.84 34.73 -6.76
CA VAL A 592 -27.84 34.37 -8.18
C VAL A 592 -27.43 32.90 -8.33
N ASN A 593 -28.26 32.14 -9.04
CA ASN A 593 -27.99 30.74 -9.34
C ASN A 593 -27.54 30.63 -10.80
N TRP A 594 -26.53 29.82 -11.05
CA TRP A 594 -26.07 29.55 -12.40
C TRP A 594 -27.15 28.82 -13.18
N GLU A 595 -27.45 29.27 -14.40
CA GLU A 595 -28.41 28.63 -15.29
C GLU A 595 -27.89 28.74 -16.73
N TYR A 596 -27.94 27.64 -17.49
CA TYR A 596 -27.40 27.60 -18.84
C TYR A 596 -28.04 28.62 -19.79
N ALA A 597 -29.34 28.89 -19.62
CA ALA A 597 -30.05 29.87 -20.44
C ALA A 597 -29.50 31.29 -20.26
N THR A 598 -29.19 31.67 -19.01
CA THR A 598 -28.56 32.95 -18.67
C THR A 598 -27.11 32.98 -19.11
N TYR A 599 -26.39 31.86 -18.93
CA TYR A 599 -25.01 31.74 -19.38
C TYR A 599 -24.87 31.93 -20.89
N ALA A 600 -25.78 31.34 -21.66
CA ALA A 600 -25.81 31.46 -23.13
C ALA A 600 -26.28 32.84 -23.62
N ALA A 601 -26.92 33.64 -22.75
CA ALA A 601 -27.44 34.97 -23.02
C ALA A 601 -26.62 36.06 -22.31
N ASP A 602 -25.31 36.06 -22.55
CA ASP A 602 -24.35 37.08 -22.09
C ASP A 602 -23.98 37.07 -20.59
N ASN A 603 -24.28 36.00 -19.82
CA ASN A 603 -23.83 35.85 -18.43
C ASN A 603 -24.24 37.01 -17.50
N THR A 604 -25.42 37.57 -17.73
CA THR A 604 -25.94 38.70 -16.96
C THR A 604 -27.11 38.25 -16.08
N TYR A 605 -26.93 38.36 -14.77
CA TYR A 605 -27.89 37.91 -13.77
C TYR A 605 -28.50 39.12 -13.08
N SER A 606 -29.83 39.14 -12.93
CA SER A 606 -30.53 40.24 -12.27
C SER A 606 -31.53 39.71 -11.25
N PHE A 607 -31.64 40.40 -10.12
CA PHE A 607 -32.65 40.16 -9.11
C PHE A 607 -33.21 41.49 -8.59
N THR A 608 -34.42 41.46 -8.04
CA THR A 608 -35.04 42.64 -7.44
C THR A 608 -35.14 42.44 -5.94
N VAL A 609 -34.61 43.40 -5.18
CA VAL A 609 -34.67 43.43 -3.73
C VAL A 609 -35.65 44.51 -3.30
N THR A 610 -36.47 44.20 -2.30
CA THR A 610 -37.31 45.20 -1.63
C THR A 610 -36.53 45.79 -0.48
N VAL A 611 -36.39 47.11 -0.47
CA VAL A 611 -35.71 47.84 0.60
C VAL A 611 -36.47 47.62 1.92
N PRO A 612 -35.78 47.27 3.02
CA PRO A 612 -36.42 47.12 4.33
C PRO A 612 -37.18 48.40 4.75
N ALA A 613 -38.35 48.23 5.36
CA ALA A 613 -39.25 49.35 5.64
C ALA A 613 -38.68 50.38 6.64
N ASP A 614 -37.79 49.95 7.54
CA ASP A 614 -37.06 50.80 8.49
C ASP A 614 -35.87 51.53 7.86
N LYS A 615 -35.42 51.09 6.68
CA LYS A 615 -34.33 51.70 5.87
C LYS A 615 -34.86 52.57 4.74
N ALA A 616 -36.15 52.45 4.41
CA ALA A 616 -36.78 53.16 3.30
C ALA A 616 -36.72 54.68 3.49
N MET A 617 -36.54 55.39 2.37
CA MET A 617 -36.44 56.85 2.33
C MET A 617 -37.77 57.51 1.89
N ASP A 618 -37.81 58.83 1.72
CA ASP A 618 -38.96 59.48 1.09
C ASP A 618 -39.14 58.99 -0.37
N TRP A 619 -40.36 58.66 -0.76
CA TRP A 619 -40.65 58.04 -2.06
C TRP A 619 -40.45 59.00 -3.25
N GLU A 620 -40.62 60.32 -3.06
CA GLU A 620 -40.35 61.32 -4.11
C GLU A 620 -38.84 61.40 -4.34
N MET A 621 -38.05 61.41 -3.26
CA MET A 621 -36.59 61.36 -3.31
C MET A 621 -36.06 60.04 -3.88
N PHE A 622 -36.66 58.89 -3.55
CA PHE A 622 -36.27 57.59 -4.12
C PHE A 622 -36.44 57.58 -5.65
N ASN A 623 -37.51 58.21 -6.16
CA ASN A 623 -37.77 58.35 -7.59
C ASN A 623 -36.81 59.32 -8.32
N GLU A 624 -36.02 60.11 -7.59
CA GLU A 624 -34.98 60.99 -8.13
C GLU A 624 -33.59 60.34 -8.20
N LEU A 625 -33.43 59.09 -7.73
CA LEU A 625 -32.19 58.32 -7.89
C LEU A 625 -31.86 58.09 -9.39
N PRO A 626 -30.57 58.04 -9.76
CA PRO A 626 -30.16 57.76 -11.13
C PRO A 626 -30.72 56.43 -11.64
N ALA A 627 -31.09 56.38 -12.92
CA ALA A 627 -31.67 55.18 -13.55
C ALA A 627 -30.68 53.99 -13.63
N SER A 628 -29.38 54.26 -13.51
CA SER A 628 -28.31 53.26 -13.44
C SER A 628 -27.22 53.80 -12.53
N ILE A 629 -26.83 53.00 -11.55
CA ILE A 629 -25.84 53.33 -10.54
C ILE A 629 -24.79 52.23 -10.57
N ASP A 630 -23.55 52.58 -10.90
CA ASP A 630 -22.42 51.65 -10.81
C ASP A 630 -22.05 51.49 -9.33
N ALA A 631 -21.88 50.24 -8.88
CA ALA A 631 -21.46 49.94 -7.52
C ALA A 631 -19.97 49.59 -7.49
N GLU A 632 -19.31 50.03 -6.43
CA GLU A 632 -17.96 49.57 -6.09
C GLU A 632 -18.06 48.20 -5.42
N VAL A 633 -17.25 47.26 -5.86
CA VAL A 633 -17.26 45.87 -5.37
C VAL A 633 -15.98 45.62 -4.58
N ALA A 634 -16.12 45.06 -3.38
CA ALA A 634 -14.98 44.74 -2.54
C ALA A 634 -14.03 43.74 -3.24
N ALA A 635 -12.73 43.86 -2.96
CA ALA A 635 -11.75 42.91 -3.47
C ALA A 635 -12.08 41.48 -3.01
N LEU A 636 -11.95 40.52 -3.93
CA LEU A 636 -12.21 39.12 -3.60
C LEU A 636 -11.14 38.57 -2.65
N PRO A 637 -11.50 37.69 -1.70
CA PRO A 637 -10.55 36.91 -0.94
C PRO A 637 -9.62 36.10 -1.86
N LYS A 638 -8.36 35.88 -1.45
CA LYS A 638 -7.37 35.11 -2.23
C LYS A 638 -7.82 33.68 -2.56
N ASP A 639 -8.69 33.11 -1.74
CA ASP A 639 -9.25 31.75 -1.83
C ASP A 639 -10.63 31.70 -2.50
N SER A 640 -11.10 32.82 -3.08
CA SER A 640 -12.37 32.86 -3.80
C SER A 640 -12.43 31.82 -4.91
N LYS A 641 -13.56 31.11 -4.99
CA LYS A 641 -13.84 30.10 -6.02
C LYS A 641 -14.59 30.68 -7.22
N LEU A 642 -14.83 31.99 -7.24
CA LEU A 642 -15.50 32.67 -8.34
C LEU A 642 -14.58 32.68 -9.58
N VAL A 643 -15.14 32.28 -10.71
CA VAL A 643 -14.46 32.33 -12.01
C VAL A 643 -15.08 33.45 -12.82
N LEU A 644 -14.27 34.46 -13.16
CA LEU A 644 -14.70 35.68 -13.82
C LEU A 644 -14.14 35.79 -15.25
N ASP A 645 -14.85 36.51 -16.11
CA ASP A 645 -14.41 36.79 -17.48
C ASP A 645 -13.37 37.92 -17.52
N GLY A 646 -12.12 37.57 -17.22
CA GLY A 646 -10.94 38.44 -17.40
C GLY A 646 -10.86 39.66 -16.47
N GLN A 647 -11.59 39.68 -15.36
CA GLN A 647 -11.56 40.75 -14.35
C GLN A 647 -11.36 40.20 -12.93
N ASP A 648 -10.88 41.07 -12.03
CA ASP A 648 -10.60 40.71 -10.63
C ASP A 648 -11.86 40.68 -9.73
N VAL A 649 -12.92 41.42 -10.11
CA VAL A 649 -14.21 41.49 -9.41
C VAL A 649 -15.36 41.50 -10.43
N PRO A 650 -16.57 41.00 -10.07
CA PRO A 650 -17.74 41.11 -10.95
C PRO A 650 -18.20 42.56 -11.10
N ALA A 651 -18.90 42.86 -12.20
CA ALA A 651 -19.50 44.19 -12.40
C ALA A 651 -20.91 44.21 -11.82
N VAL A 652 -21.19 45.13 -10.89
CA VAL A 652 -22.51 45.29 -10.23
C VAL A 652 -23.11 46.65 -10.59
N THR A 653 -24.35 46.64 -11.05
CA THR A 653 -25.14 47.83 -11.36
C THR A 653 -26.50 47.78 -10.67
N ILE A 654 -26.96 48.94 -10.20
CA ILE A 654 -28.18 49.08 -9.41
C ILE A 654 -29.13 50.04 -10.12
N ALA A 655 -30.40 49.69 -10.22
CA ALA A 655 -31.43 50.56 -10.80
C ALA A 655 -32.67 50.64 -9.88
N PRO A 656 -33.17 51.84 -9.55
CA PRO A 656 -34.40 52.00 -8.78
C PRO A 656 -35.64 51.63 -9.61
N VAL A 657 -36.54 50.85 -9.03
CA VAL A 657 -37.86 50.57 -9.60
C VAL A 657 -38.79 51.73 -9.24
N LYS A 658 -39.25 52.46 -10.25
CA LYS A 658 -40.07 53.66 -10.06
C LYS A 658 -41.32 53.38 -9.23
N MET A 659 -41.48 54.13 -8.13
CA MET A 659 -42.65 54.06 -7.26
C MET A 659 -43.83 54.84 -7.84
N LEU A 660 -45.04 54.28 -7.73
CA LEU A 660 -46.28 54.93 -8.21
C LEU A 660 -46.87 55.89 -7.18
N ASN A 661 -46.72 55.59 -5.90
CA ASN A 661 -47.22 56.36 -4.76
C ASN A 661 -46.44 55.97 -3.49
N ALA A 662 -46.69 56.70 -2.39
CA ALA A 662 -46.07 56.44 -1.09
C ALA A 662 -46.39 55.08 -0.44
N GLU A 663 -47.42 54.36 -0.92
CA GLU A 663 -47.83 53.04 -0.40
C GLU A 663 -47.07 51.89 -1.11
N SER A 664 -46.37 52.18 -2.21
CA SER A 664 -45.54 51.21 -2.91
C SER A 664 -44.31 50.85 -2.08
N ALA A 665 -43.82 49.62 -2.17
CA ALA A 665 -42.53 49.27 -1.56
C ALA A 665 -41.38 49.80 -2.43
N GLN A 666 -40.32 50.30 -1.82
CA GLN A 666 -39.08 50.67 -2.52
C GLN A 666 -38.38 49.41 -3.01
N GLN A 667 -38.04 49.35 -4.29
CA GLN A 667 -37.40 48.19 -4.89
C GLN A 667 -36.19 48.61 -5.72
N LEU A 668 -35.11 47.85 -5.61
CA LEU A 668 -33.88 48.01 -6.38
C LEU A 668 -33.68 46.76 -7.22
N THR A 669 -33.44 46.93 -8.53
CA THR A 669 -32.94 45.86 -9.38
C THR A 669 -31.42 45.89 -9.37
N VAL A 670 -30.81 44.80 -8.90
CA VAL A 670 -29.36 44.60 -8.92
C VAL A 670 -29.03 43.68 -10.08
N THR A 671 -28.08 44.09 -10.92
CA THR A 671 -27.60 43.33 -12.07
C THR A 671 -26.12 43.09 -11.96
N VAL A 672 -25.73 41.82 -12.12
CA VAL A 672 -24.35 41.35 -12.04
C VAL A 672 -23.93 40.74 -13.37
N ALA A 673 -22.75 41.11 -13.85
CA ALA A 673 -22.17 40.59 -15.08
C ALA A 673 -20.76 40.03 -14.86
N LYS A 674 -20.25 39.30 -15.87
CA LYS A 674 -18.89 38.71 -15.94
C LYS A 674 -18.60 37.55 -14.99
N TRP A 675 -19.62 37.01 -14.34
CA TRP A 675 -19.51 35.77 -13.57
C TRP A 675 -19.73 34.56 -14.49
N LEU A 676 -18.72 33.71 -14.64
CA LEU A 676 -18.78 32.51 -15.49
C LEU A 676 -19.28 31.29 -14.71
N ASN A 677 -18.72 31.06 -13.51
CA ASN A 677 -19.12 30.00 -12.60
C ASN A 677 -18.50 30.18 -11.19
N GLY A 678 -18.76 29.27 -10.27
CA GLY A 678 -18.13 29.19 -8.95
C GLY A 678 -19.01 29.72 -7.83
N ASN A 679 -18.81 29.18 -6.63
CA ASN A 679 -19.54 29.60 -5.43
C ASN A 679 -18.77 30.69 -4.69
N GLY A 680 -19.47 31.68 -4.15
CA GLY A 680 -18.84 32.73 -3.35
C GLY A 680 -19.82 33.84 -2.99
N GLU A 681 -19.31 34.83 -2.27
CA GLU A 681 -20.06 36.04 -1.92
C GLU A 681 -19.24 37.26 -2.26
N VAL A 682 -19.91 38.32 -2.72
CA VAL A 682 -19.30 39.64 -2.91
C VAL A 682 -20.17 40.70 -2.25
N THR A 683 -19.53 41.67 -1.61
CA THR A 683 -20.19 42.85 -1.08
C THR A 683 -20.00 44.03 -2.04
N PHE A 684 -21.00 44.88 -2.14
CA PHE A 684 -20.97 46.06 -2.99
C PHE A 684 -21.52 47.28 -2.24
N THR A 685 -21.01 48.46 -2.61
CA THR A 685 -21.45 49.75 -2.08
C THR A 685 -21.62 50.78 -3.20
N ALA A 686 -22.55 51.71 -3.03
CA ALA A 686 -22.74 52.85 -3.93
C ALA A 686 -23.22 54.07 -3.15
N ALA A 687 -22.77 55.27 -3.56
CA ALA A 687 -23.19 56.54 -2.96
C ALA A 687 -23.77 57.52 -4.00
N PRO A 688 -24.87 57.18 -4.70
CA PRO A 688 -25.47 58.06 -5.70
C PRO A 688 -26.02 59.36 -5.09
N LYS A 689 -25.92 60.45 -5.85
CA LYS A 689 -26.62 61.70 -5.54
C LYS A 689 -28.12 61.56 -5.84
N VAL A 690 -28.95 62.23 -5.05
CA VAL A 690 -30.41 62.30 -5.24
C VAL A 690 -30.76 63.65 -5.86
N GLY A 691 -31.39 63.63 -7.03
CA GLY A 691 -31.84 64.86 -7.70
C GLY A 691 -30.69 65.82 -8.02
N SER A 692 -30.93 67.13 -7.83
CA SER A 692 -29.96 68.21 -8.10
C SER A 692 -29.33 68.83 -6.85
N THR A 693 -29.60 68.29 -5.65
CA THR A 693 -29.02 68.76 -4.39
C THR A 693 -27.72 68.01 -4.10
N GLU A 694 -26.87 68.52 -3.19
CA GLU A 694 -25.71 67.78 -2.66
C GLU A 694 -26.16 66.74 -1.62
N THR A 695 -27.29 66.08 -1.85
CA THR A 695 -27.85 65.05 -0.98
C THR A 695 -27.54 63.69 -1.59
N PHE A 696 -27.07 62.73 -0.79
CA PHE A 696 -26.71 61.39 -1.28
C PHE A 696 -27.40 60.28 -0.48
N VAL A 697 -27.44 59.10 -1.07
CA VAL A 697 -27.93 57.86 -0.46
C VAL A 697 -26.80 56.86 -0.46
N ASN A 698 -26.60 56.15 0.65
CA ASN A 698 -25.70 55.00 0.66
C ASN A 698 -26.52 53.75 0.37
N ILE A 699 -26.07 52.95 -0.59
CA ILE A 699 -26.64 51.66 -0.92
C ILE A 699 -25.57 50.60 -0.66
N SER A 700 -25.88 49.59 0.12
CA SER A 700 -24.97 48.46 0.36
C SER A 700 -25.72 47.13 0.42
N GLY A 701 -25.04 46.08 -0.01
CA GLY A 701 -25.58 44.74 0.00
C GLY A 701 -24.57 43.69 -0.42
N LYS A 702 -25.05 42.46 -0.49
CA LYS A 702 -24.28 41.27 -0.80
C LYS A 702 -24.92 40.46 -1.93
N VAL A 703 -24.10 39.95 -2.84
CA VAL A 703 -24.53 38.94 -3.82
C VAL A 703 -23.90 37.61 -3.48
N THR A 704 -24.74 36.60 -3.23
CA THR A 704 -24.33 35.20 -3.07
C THR A 704 -24.46 34.48 -4.40
N PHE A 705 -23.38 33.85 -4.86
CA PHE A 705 -23.30 33.12 -6.12
C PHE A 705 -23.35 31.62 -5.87
N ASN A 706 -24.28 30.93 -6.54
CA ASN A 706 -24.38 29.48 -6.56
C ASN A 706 -24.05 28.97 -7.97
N GLY A 707 -22.81 28.55 -8.16
CA GLY A 707 -22.29 28.00 -9.39
C GLY A 707 -22.80 26.59 -9.70
N LEU A 708 -22.58 26.18 -10.95
CA LEU A 708 -22.71 24.82 -11.42
C LEU A 708 -21.59 23.95 -10.82
N PRO A 709 -21.90 22.85 -10.10
CA PRO A 709 -20.90 21.97 -9.53
C PRO A 709 -20.15 21.18 -10.62
N ALA A 710 -19.00 20.60 -10.25
CA ALA A 710 -18.29 19.65 -11.11
C ALA A 710 -19.17 18.44 -11.41
N PHE A 711 -19.11 17.93 -12.64
CA PHE A 711 -19.88 16.78 -13.09
C PHE A 711 -19.16 15.47 -12.74
N PRO A 712 -19.65 14.68 -11.76
CA PRO A 712 -19.04 13.39 -11.46
C PRO A 712 -19.42 12.36 -12.54
N TYR A 713 -18.45 11.62 -13.06
CA TYR A 713 -18.68 10.50 -13.96
C TYR A 713 -17.81 9.30 -13.62
N GLU A 714 -18.44 8.19 -13.29
CA GLU A 714 -17.75 6.95 -12.94
C GLU A 714 -17.46 6.11 -14.20
N ILE A 715 -16.19 5.81 -14.42
CA ILE A 715 -15.70 4.82 -15.39
C ILE A 715 -15.84 3.44 -14.76
N LYS A 716 -16.55 2.55 -15.46
CA LYS A 716 -16.76 1.15 -15.05
C LYS A 716 -16.91 0.24 -16.26
N ASN A 717 -16.74 -1.07 -16.07
CA ASN A 717 -16.93 -2.04 -17.15
C ASN A 717 -18.39 -2.10 -17.65
N GLU A 718 -19.37 -1.87 -16.76
CA GLU A 718 -20.78 -1.94 -17.11
C GLU A 718 -21.23 -0.78 -18.02
N GLY A 719 -21.90 -1.10 -19.12
CA GLY A 719 -22.41 -0.10 -20.07
C GLY A 719 -21.37 0.43 -21.05
N ALA A 720 -20.12 0.01 -20.92
CA ALA A 720 -19.06 0.28 -21.87
C ALA A 720 -19.29 -0.47 -23.19
N LYS A 721 -19.15 0.21 -24.32
CA LYS A 721 -19.12 -0.41 -25.65
C LYS A 721 -17.69 -0.53 -26.13
N VAL A 722 -17.28 -1.77 -26.43
CA VAL A 722 -15.97 -2.09 -26.98
C VAL A 722 -16.01 -1.91 -28.50
N GLY A 723 -15.23 -0.96 -29.00
CA GLY A 723 -15.02 -0.67 -30.41
C GLY A 723 -13.79 -1.39 -30.99
N ASP A 724 -13.36 -0.95 -32.16
CA ASP A 724 -12.10 -1.39 -32.77
C ASP A 724 -10.89 -0.79 -32.05
N ASN A 725 -9.70 -1.38 -32.23
CA ASN A 725 -8.41 -0.89 -31.68
C ASN A 725 -8.43 -0.57 -30.18
N TYR A 726 -9.08 -1.43 -29.37
CA TYR A 726 -9.16 -1.23 -27.93
C TYR A 726 -9.81 0.11 -27.51
N GLU A 727 -10.67 0.69 -28.35
CA GLU A 727 -11.47 1.86 -28.01
C GLU A 727 -12.68 1.45 -27.16
N ILE A 728 -12.86 2.10 -26.01
CA ILE A 728 -13.99 1.93 -25.12
C ILE A 728 -14.84 3.20 -25.14
N SER A 729 -16.14 3.07 -25.36
CA SER A 729 -17.05 4.20 -25.43
C SER A 729 -18.17 4.10 -24.39
N PHE A 730 -18.47 5.23 -23.78
CA PHE A 730 -19.54 5.45 -22.82
C PHE A 730 -20.53 6.44 -23.41
N GLU A 731 -21.72 5.96 -23.75
CA GLU A 731 -22.76 6.79 -24.35
C GLU A 731 -23.65 7.44 -23.30
N LYS A 732 -24.36 8.52 -23.71
CA LYS A 732 -25.37 9.22 -22.92
C LYS A 732 -24.83 9.89 -21.65
N VAL A 733 -23.56 10.29 -21.67
CA VAL A 733 -22.90 11.01 -20.57
C VAL A 733 -23.65 12.29 -20.20
N ASN A 734 -24.15 13.03 -21.20
CA ASN A 734 -24.98 14.21 -21.02
C ASN A 734 -26.28 13.94 -20.25
N GLU A 735 -26.86 12.74 -20.37
CA GLU A 735 -28.07 12.40 -19.64
C GLU A 735 -27.80 12.23 -18.14
N THR A 736 -26.61 11.78 -17.78
CA THR A 736 -26.15 11.61 -16.39
C THR A 736 -25.90 12.96 -15.71
N PHE A 737 -25.50 13.97 -16.49
CA PHE A 737 -25.22 15.33 -16.02
C PHE A 737 -26.45 16.24 -16.01
N PHE A 738 -27.60 15.75 -16.46
CA PHE A 738 -28.80 16.56 -16.53
C PHE A 738 -29.40 16.82 -15.14
N ASP A 739 -29.42 18.09 -14.76
CA ASP A 739 -30.21 18.60 -13.65
C ASP A 739 -31.08 19.76 -14.14
N LYS A 740 -32.37 19.69 -13.84
CA LYS A 740 -33.38 20.69 -14.18
C LYS A 740 -33.12 22.06 -13.54
N GLN A 741 -32.29 22.13 -12.50
CA GLN A 741 -31.88 23.38 -11.88
C GLN A 741 -30.96 24.19 -12.78
N TYR A 742 -30.07 23.52 -13.52
CA TYR A 742 -29.02 24.16 -14.31
C TYR A 742 -29.34 24.16 -15.82
N PHE A 743 -30.10 23.17 -16.30
CA PHE A 743 -30.40 22.95 -17.71
C PHE A 743 -31.89 22.71 -17.97
N ALA A 744 -32.40 23.25 -19.08
CA ALA A 744 -33.80 23.08 -19.47
C ALA A 744 -34.15 21.62 -19.87
N ASP A 745 -33.23 20.95 -20.56
CA ASP A 745 -33.38 19.56 -20.97
C ASP A 745 -32.00 18.88 -21.19
N LYS A 746 -32.02 17.57 -21.47
CA LYS A 746 -30.80 16.76 -21.73
C LYS A 746 -30.04 17.20 -23.00
N ALA A 747 -30.71 17.83 -23.97
CA ALA A 747 -30.08 18.31 -25.20
C ALA A 747 -29.31 19.62 -24.95
N ALA A 748 -29.79 20.44 -24.02
CA ALA A 748 -29.08 21.62 -23.54
C ALA A 748 -27.72 21.26 -22.91
N VAL A 749 -27.65 20.16 -22.14
CA VAL A 749 -26.38 19.66 -21.57
C VAL A 749 -25.38 19.27 -22.68
N ALA A 750 -25.82 18.50 -23.67
CA ALA A 750 -24.95 18.11 -24.79
C ALA A 750 -24.45 19.33 -25.58
N THR A 751 -25.33 20.31 -25.82
CA THR A 751 -24.99 21.57 -26.52
C THR A 751 -23.99 22.39 -25.71
N PHE A 752 -24.19 22.50 -24.40
CA PHE A 752 -23.27 23.16 -23.48
C PHE A 752 -21.88 22.52 -23.55
N LEU A 753 -21.77 21.21 -23.32
CA LEU A 753 -20.49 20.49 -23.31
C LEU A 753 -19.79 20.53 -24.68
N LYS A 754 -20.55 20.46 -25.77
CA LYS A 754 -20.03 20.55 -27.14
C LYS A 754 -19.39 21.91 -27.46
N ASN A 755 -19.88 22.98 -26.85
CA ASN A 755 -19.38 24.33 -27.07
C ASN A 755 -18.18 24.67 -26.16
N LEU A 756 -17.82 23.80 -25.22
CA LEU A 756 -16.63 23.97 -24.38
C LEU A 756 -15.38 23.46 -25.10
N THR A 757 -14.27 24.19 -24.93
CA THR A 757 -12.93 23.66 -25.18
C THR A 757 -12.46 22.95 -23.92
N LEU A 758 -12.24 21.63 -24.00
CA LEU A 758 -11.90 20.79 -22.85
C LEU A 758 -10.42 20.38 -22.88
N ASP A 759 -9.76 20.47 -21.73
CA ASP A 759 -8.44 19.91 -21.45
C ASP A 759 -8.58 18.55 -20.75
N TYR A 760 -7.93 17.53 -21.33
CA TYR A 760 -7.93 16.15 -20.87
C TYR A 760 -6.61 15.76 -20.18
N SER A 761 -5.69 16.70 -19.97
CA SER A 761 -4.37 16.44 -19.38
C SER A 761 -4.45 15.75 -18.01
N GLY A 762 -5.45 16.09 -17.20
CA GLY A 762 -5.67 15.51 -15.86
C GLY A 762 -6.05 14.03 -15.87
N VAL A 763 -6.48 13.49 -17.02
CA VAL A 763 -6.89 12.08 -17.18
C VAL A 763 -5.90 11.26 -18.03
N ASN A 764 -4.96 11.91 -18.73
CA ASN A 764 -3.90 11.27 -19.51
C ASN A 764 -2.56 11.20 -18.74
N VAL A 765 -2.62 10.84 -17.45
CA VAL A 765 -1.46 10.70 -16.57
C VAL A 765 -1.52 9.36 -15.85
N ALA A 766 -0.36 8.74 -15.60
CA ALA A 766 -0.33 7.48 -14.86
C ALA A 766 -0.95 7.64 -13.47
N GLY A 767 -2.05 6.93 -13.22
CA GLY A 767 -2.64 6.79 -11.90
C GLY A 767 -1.78 5.85 -11.06
N ASN A 768 -0.74 6.40 -10.42
CA ASN A 768 0.16 5.69 -9.49
C ASN A 768 1.00 4.57 -10.18
N ASP A 769 2.31 4.78 -10.27
CA ASP A 769 3.28 3.96 -11.03
C ASP A 769 3.51 2.53 -10.48
N LYS A 770 2.65 2.03 -9.60
CA LYS A 770 2.86 0.81 -8.80
C LYS A 770 1.94 -0.37 -9.12
N VAL A 771 1.04 -0.26 -10.10
CA VAL A 771 0.17 -1.39 -10.48
C VAL A 771 0.55 -1.87 -11.89
N THR A 772 1.35 -2.93 -11.97
CA THR A 772 1.41 -3.73 -13.19
C THR A 772 0.23 -4.71 -13.15
N PRO A 773 -0.69 -4.69 -14.14
CA PRO A 773 -0.58 -4.06 -15.46
C PRO A 773 -1.54 -2.89 -15.72
N ILE A 774 -1.00 -1.68 -15.70
CA ILE A 774 -1.71 -0.48 -16.19
C ILE A 774 -1.50 -0.34 -17.70
N VAL A 775 -2.59 -0.08 -18.43
CA VAL A 775 -2.55 0.52 -19.77
C VAL A 775 -3.23 1.88 -19.66
N LEU A 776 -2.56 2.92 -20.13
CA LEU A 776 -3.13 4.26 -20.19
C LEU A 776 -3.89 4.44 -21.52
N PRO A 777 -5.03 5.15 -21.51
CA PRO A 777 -5.66 5.56 -22.73
C PRO A 777 -4.72 6.55 -23.45
N ALA A 778 -4.36 6.24 -24.69
CA ALA A 778 -3.60 7.12 -25.57
C ALA A 778 -4.39 8.39 -25.91
N GLU A 779 -5.72 8.26 -25.99
CA GLU A 779 -6.62 9.37 -26.32
C GLU A 779 -7.91 9.26 -25.51
N ILE A 780 -8.35 10.39 -24.95
CA ILE A 780 -9.65 10.55 -24.29
C ILE A 780 -10.38 11.70 -24.96
N THR A 781 -11.62 11.47 -25.39
CA THR A 781 -12.43 12.50 -26.06
C THR A 781 -13.89 12.45 -25.63
N LEU A 782 -14.53 13.61 -25.50
CA LEU A 782 -15.98 13.74 -25.36
C LEU A 782 -16.59 14.16 -26.71
N VAL A 783 -17.18 13.21 -27.42
CA VAL A 783 -17.76 13.42 -28.75
C VAL A 783 -19.19 13.94 -28.64
N ASP A 784 -19.47 15.04 -29.34
CA ASP A 784 -20.78 15.72 -29.40
C ASP A 784 -21.41 16.02 -28.03
N GLY A 785 -20.58 16.12 -26.98
CA GLY A 785 -21.03 16.35 -25.61
C GLY A 785 -21.77 15.15 -24.99
N ALA A 786 -21.82 13.98 -25.63
CA ALA A 786 -22.68 12.87 -25.20
C ALA A 786 -21.95 11.52 -25.08
N THR A 787 -20.84 11.32 -25.80
CA THR A 787 -20.11 10.04 -25.79
C THR A 787 -18.67 10.25 -25.36
N LEU A 788 -18.30 9.71 -24.19
CA LEU A 788 -16.93 9.71 -23.71
C LEU A 788 -16.20 8.47 -24.27
N LYS A 789 -15.08 8.68 -24.96
CA LYS A 789 -14.25 7.63 -25.55
C LYS A 789 -12.89 7.56 -24.86
N LEU A 790 -12.43 6.35 -24.61
CA LEU A 790 -11.09 6.02 -24.11
C LEU A 790 -10.45 5.06 -25.12
N ALA A 791 -9.41 5.48 -25.82
CA ALA A 791 -8.66 4.62 -26.75
C ALA A 791 -7.35 4.17 -26.11
N PHE A 792 -7.12 2.86 -25.99
CA PHE A 792 -5.90 2.30 -25.38
C PHE A 792 -4.80 2.04 -26.43
N ASP A 793 -3.54 2.30 -26.04
CA ASP A 793 -2.37 2.04 -26.90
C ASP A 793 -2.11 0.53 -27.05
N ASP A 794 -2.18 0.03 -28.28
CA ASP A 794 -1.99 -1.38 -28.61
C ASP A 794 -0.52 -1.83 -28.60
N ALA A 795 0.43 -0.89 -28.56
CA ALA A 795 1.86 -1.20 -28.48
C ALA A 795 2.25 -1.83 -27.14
N ASN A 796 1.51 -1.52 -26.08
CA ASN A 796 1.80 -1.95 -24.70
C ASN A 796 0.98 -3.18 -24.26
N ILE A 797 0.11 -3.69 -25.12
CA ILE A 797 -0.74 -4.85 -24.82
C ILE A 797 -0.07 -6.14 -25.31
N ASN A 798 0.20 -7.06 -24.39
CA ASN A 798 0.72 -8.41 -24.65
C ASN A 798 -0.12 -9.45 -23.91
N TRP A 799 -1.04 -10.04 -24.65
CA TRP A 799 -2.01 -11.01 -24.15
C TRP A 799 -1.38 -12.35 -23.70
N GLU A 800 -0.25 -12.75 -24.28
CA GLU A 800 0.47 -13.97 -23.90
C GLU A 800 1.12 -13.86 -22.51
N LYS A 801 1.56 -12.65 -22.14
CA LYS A 801 2.12 -12.38 -20.81
C LYS A 801 1.06 -12.02 -19.77
N GLN A 802 -0.09 -11.52 -20.23
CA GLN A 802 -1.04 -10.84 -19.36
C GLN A 802 -2.49 -11.02 -19.85
N PRO A 803 -3.37 -11.66 -19.06
CA PRO A 803 -4.75 -11.92 -19.48
C PRO A 803 -5.67 -10.68 -19.39
N SER A 804 -5.25 -9.62 -18.69
CA SER A 804 -6.06 -8.41 -18.49
C SER A 804 -5.20 -7.19 -18.17
N TYR A 805 -5.66 -6.02 -18.58
CA TYR A 805 -5.07 -4.70 -18.31
C TYR A 805 -6.10 -3.79 -17.66
N THR A 806 -5.74 -3.09 -16.58
CA THR A 806 -6.67 -2.20 -15.87
C THR A 806 -6.22 -0.75 -15.98
N TYR A 807 -7.12 0.09 -16.47
CA TYR A 807 -7.01 1.54 -16.37
C TYR A 807 -7.75 2.01 -15.12
N THR A 808 -7.05 2.70 -14.23
CA THR A 808 -7.64 3.34 -13.06
C THR A 808 -7.55 4.85 -13.24
N VAL A 809 -8.66 5.56 -13.03
CA VAL A 809 -8.66 7.02 -13.14
C VAL A 809 -7.69 7.62 -12.09
N PRO A 810 -6.79 8.53 -12.50
CA PRO A 810 -5.82 9.13 -11.59
C PRO A 810 -6.46 9.92 -10.43
N THR A 811 -5.85 9.87 -9.24
CA THR A 811 -6.32 10.60 -8.05
C THR A 811 -5.29 11.62 -7.57
N GLY A 812 -5.76 12.75 -7.03
CA GLY A 812 -4.94 13.86 -6.54
C GLY A 812 -5.33 15.21 -7.15
N THR A 813 -4.65 16.30 -6.77
CA THR A 813 -4.93 17.65 -7.27
C THR A 813 -4.70 17.73 -8.78
N GLY A 814 -5.73 18.10 -9.54
CA GLY A 814 -5.69 18.19 -11.01
C GLY A 814 -5.67 16.84 -11.74
N LYS A 815 -5.84 15.72 -11.01
CA LYS A 815 -5.86 14.35 -11.55
C LYS A 815 -7.29 13.81 -11.58
N GLY A 816 -7.63 13.10 -12.65
CA GLY A 816 -8.99 12.59 -12.90
C GLY A 816 -9.96 13.65 -13.41
N SER A 817 -9.50 14.88 -13.66
CA SER A 817 -10.34 16.01 -14.06
C SER A 817 -10.19 16.32 -15.54
N ILE A 818 -11.33 16.55 -16.21
CA ILE A 818 -11.41 17.18 -17.53
C ILE A 818 -11.98 18.58 -17.29
N VAL A 819 -11.20 19.61 -17.61
CA VAL A 819 -11.54 21.00 -17.27
C VAL A 819 -11.72 21.84 -18.52
N SER A 820 -12.60 22.83 -18.50
CA SER A 820 -12.66 23.83 -19.58
C SER A 820 -11.40 24.71 -19.57
N ASP A 821 -11.05 25.28 -20.73
CA ASP A 821 -9.89 26.17 -20.91
C ASP A 821 -9.86 27.38 -19.96
N ASN A 822 -11.02 27.99 -19.72
CA ASN A 822 -11.23 29.07 -18.75
C ASN A 822 -11.34 28.58 -17.30
N LYS A 823 -11.22 27.26 -17.06
CA LYS A 823 -11.31 26.59 -15.76
C LYS A 823 -12.65 26.80 -15.02
N ALA A 824 -13.68 27.25 -15.72
CA ALA A 824 -15.01 27.49 -15.14
C ALA A 824 -15.79 26.18 -14.92
N PHE A 825 -15.52 25.12 -15.70
CA PHE A 825 -16.28 23.88 -15.66
C PHE A 825 -15.37 22.66 -15.57
N GLU A 826 -15.83 21.65 -14.85
CA GLU A 826 -15.07 20.43 -14.58
C GLU A 826 -15.98 19.20 -14.73
N ILE A 827 -15.47 18.19 -15.43
CA ILE A 827 -15.96 16.82 -15.36
C ILE A 827 -14.94 16.02 -14.56
N LYS A 828 -15.39 15.43 -13.45
CA LYS A 828 -14.55 14.66 -12.53
C LYS A 828 -14.77 13.18 -12.78
N LEU A 829 -13.79 12.54 -13.40
CA LEU A 829 -13.78 11.10 -13.63
C LEU A 829 -13.37 10.37 -12.36
N THR A 830 -13.99 9.22 -12.12
CA THR A 830 -13.60 8.27 -11.07
C THR A 830 -13.70 6.83 -11.59
N GLY A 831 -13.27 5.86 -10.80
CA GLY A 831 -13.43 4.44 -11.13
C GLY A 831 -12.30 3.86 -11.98
N SER A 832 -12.58 2.72 -12.61
CA SER A 832 -11.61 1.96 -13.39
C SER A 832 -12.30 1.13 -14.47
N TYR A 833 -11.53 0.80 -15.50
CA TYR A 833 -11.96 -0.12 -16.55
C TYR A 833 -10.91 -1.22 -16.73
N THR A 834 -11.35 -2.48 -16.73
CA THR A 834 -10.48 -3.63 -17.03
C THR A 834 -10.75 -4.15 -18.43
N LEU A 835 -9.72 -4.11 -19.27
CA LEU A 835 -9.65 -4.74 -20.58
C LEU A 835 -9.21 -6.21 -20.42
N THR A 836 -9.97 -7.19 -20.90
CA THR A 836 -9.69 -8.63 -20.71
C THR A 836 -9.54 -9.39 -22.04
N ASN A 837 -8.72 -10.46 -22.01
CA ASN A 837 -8.47 -11.36 -23.15
C ASN A 837 -9.35 -12.63 -23.16
N GLU A 838 -10.37 -12.72 -22.30
CA GLU A 838 -11.07 -13.99 -22.02
C GLU A 838 -11.70 -14.65 -23.25
N ILE A 839 -11.91 -13.88 -24.32
CA ILE A 839 -12.50 -14.34 -25.58
C ILE A 839 -11.49 -15.11 -26.44
N PHE A 840 -10.19 -14.81 -26.37
CA PHE A 840 -9.17 -15.35 -27.28
C PHE A 840 -8.41 -16.53 -26.65
N SER A 841 -8.93 -17.75 -26.82
CA SER A 841 -8.32 -18.99 -26.32
C SER A 841 -8.23 -20.10 -27.38
N LEU A 842 -7.23 -20.98 -27.21
CA LEU A 842 -7.08 -22.23 -27.97
C LEU A 842 -7.83 -23.35 -27.25
N LYS A 843 -8.60 -24.12 -28.01
CA LYS A 843 -9.40 -25.25 -27.54
C LYS A 843 -8.75 -26.56 -27.97
N ALA A 844 -8.35 -27.36 -27.00
CA ALA A 844 -7.91 -28.73 -27.21
C ALA A 844 -9.08 -29.60 -27.72
N ASN A 845 -8.76 -30.56 -28.59
CA ASN A 845 -9.71 -31.52 -29.11
C ASN A 845 -9.45 -32.91 -28.52
N ASP A 846 -10.11 -33.18 -27.38
CA ASP A 846 -9.96 -34.39 -26.57
C ASP A 846 -10.24 -35.71 -27.31
N LEU A 847 -10.91 -35.66 -28.47
CA LEU A 847 -11.18 -36.86 -29.28
C LEU A 847 -9.93 -37.38 -29.99
N TYR A 848 -8.98 -36.50 -30.31
CA TYR A 848 -7.80 -36.83 -31.11
C TYR A 848 -6.49 -36.51 -30.39
N LEU A 849 -6.47 -35.48 -29.54
CA LEU A 849 -5.32 -35.11 -28.74
C LEU A 849 -5.17 -36.07 -27.56
N LYS A 850 -4.13 -36.88 -27.59
CA LYS A 850 -3.79 -37.82 -26.53
C LYS A 850 -2.83 -37.17 -25.53
N PRO A 851 -2.96 -37.48 -24.22
CA PRO A 851 -2.02 -36.97 -23.24
C PRO A 851 -0.61 -37.54 -23.47
N GLY A 852 0.40 -36.70 -23.34
CA GLY A 852 1.81 -37.13 -23.35
C GLY A 852 2.17 -37.89 -22.07
N ALA A 853 3.21 -38.73 -22.14
CA ALA A 853 3.85 -39.26 -20.94
C ALA A 853 4.53 -38.11 -20.16
N ALA A 854 4.88 -38.33 -18.88
CA ALA A 854 5.54 -37.32 -18.06
C ALA A 854 6.79 -36.75 -18.77
N GLY A 855 6.83 -35.43 -18.98
CA GLY A 855 7.90 -34.74 -19.71
C GLY A 855 7.82 -34.79 -21.24
N LYS A 856 6.67 -35.18 -21.80
CA LYS A 856 6.40 -35.16 -23.26
C LYS A 856 5.13 -34.36 -23.56
N ASN A 857 5.09 -33.75 -24.75
CA ASN A 857 3.95 -32.98 -25.21
C ASN A 857 2.71 -33.88 -25.41
N PRO A 858 1.48 -33.34 -25.31
CA PRO A 858 0.30 -33.96 -25.87
C PRO A 858 0.51 -34.26 -27.36
N PHE A 859 -0.10 -35.31 -27.89
CA PHE A 859 0.16 -35.72 -29.26
C PHE A 859 -1.08 -36.17 -30.02
N ILE A 860 -1.04 -36.00 -31.34
CA ILE A 860 -2.01 -36.60 -32.27
C ILE A 860 -1.31 -37.68 -33.10
N GLU A 861 -2.06 -38.73 -33.43
CA GLU A 861 -1.52 -39.86 -34.19
C GLU A 861 -1.76 -39.71 -35.69
N LEU A 862 -0.68 -39.88 -36.46
CA LEU A 862 -0.72 -40.04 -37.90
C LEU A 862 -0.72 -41.54 -38.23
N ASN A 863 -1.81 -42.01 -38.83
CA ASN A 863 -1.93 -43.40 -39.27
C ASN A 863 -1.54 -43.54 -40.75
N ALA A 864 -0.76 -44.57 -41.06
CA ALA A 864 -0.42 -44.90 -42.43
C ALA A 864 -1.60 -45.62 -43.14
N GLY A 865 -1.80 -45.34 -44.42
CA GLY A 865 -2.67 -46.10 -45.31
C GLY A 865 -1.88 -46.82 -46.39
N VAL A 866 -2.55 -47.71 -47.13
CA VAL A 866 -1.98 -48.40 -48.30
C VAL A 866 -2.84 -48.12 -49.52
N LYS A 867 -2.19 -47.75 -50.63
CA LYS A 867 -2.83 -47.62 -51.95
C LYS A 867 -1.95 -48.32 -52.99
N ASP A 868 -2.54 -49.30 -53.67
CA ASP A 868 -1.82 -50.21 -54.57
C ASP A 868 -0.64 -50.86 -53.84
N ASN A 869 0.60 -50.54 -54.24
CA ASN A 869 1.83 -51.05 -53.63
C ASN A 869 2.60 -49.97 -52.84
N ALA A 870 1.95 -48.87 -52.46
CA ALA A 870 2.57 -47.75 -51.77
C ALA A 870 1.94 -47.49 -50.40
N VAL A 871 2.76 -47.12 -49.42
CA VAL A 871 2.32 -46.59 -48.14
C VAL A 871 2.05 -45.10 -48.31
N VAL A 872 0.83 -44.67 -47.99
CA VAL A 872 0.36 -43.29 -48.11
C VAL A 872 0.18 -42.71 -46.72
N LEU A 873 0.93 -41.66 -46.41
CA LEU A 873 0.73 -40.83 -45.23
C LEU A 873 -0.15 -39.65 -45.64
N ASN A 874 -1.44 -39.74 -45.33
CA ASN A 874 -2.38 -38.66 -45.65
C ASN A 874 -2.04 -37.39 -44.88
N ALA A 875 -2.34 -36.23 -45.48
CA ALA A 875 -2.22 -34.98 -44.76
C ALA A 875 -3.11 -34.99 -43.51
N ILE A 876 -2.56 -34.53 -42.39
CA ILE A 876 -3.27 -34.42 -41.12
C ILE A 876 -3.73 -32.99 -40.91
N ASP A 877 -4.98 -32.84 -40.46
CA ASP A 877 -5.52 -31.54 -40.07
C ASP A 877 -5.14 -31.24 -38.63
N LEU A 878 -4.31 -30.22 -38.42
CA LEU A 878 -3.78 -29.82 -37.13
C LEU A 878 -4.84 -29.23 -36.19
N LYS A 879 -6.01 -28.85 -36.71
CA LYS A 879 -7.20 -28.51 -35.91
C LYS A 879 -7.70 -29.67 -35.04
N ARG A 880 -7.27 -30.89 -35.34
CA ARG A 880 -7.51 -32.06 -34.48
C ARG A 880 -6.73 -32.01 -33.17
N ALA A 881 -5.71 -31.17 -33.04
CA ALA A 881 -5.04 -30.94 -31.76
C ALA A 881 -5.66 -29.73 -31.05
N TYR A 882 -5.46 -28.55 -31.62
CA TYR A 882 -5.95 -27.28 -31.10
C TYR A 882 -6.56 -26.43 -32.21
N ASP A 883 -7.69 -25.78 -31.95
CA ASP A 883 -8.29 -24.73 -32.81
C ASP A 883 -8.84 -23.60 -31.93
N MET A 884 -9.21 -22.46 -32.50
CA MET A 884 -9.81 -21.35 -31.75
C MET A 884 -11.23 -21.70 -31.25
N THR A 885 -11.68 -21.03 -30.19
CA THR A 885 -13.09 -21.05 -29.77
C THR A 885 -14.01 -20.35 -30.79
N GLU A 886 -15.32 -20.62 -30.75
CA GLU A 886 -16.27 -19.95 -31.66
C GLU A 886 -16.40 -18.45 -31.33
N GLU A 887 -16.19 -18.08 -30.06
CA GLU A 887 -16.17 -16.71 -29.58
C GLU A 887 -14.95 -15.94 -30.12
N ALA A 888 -13.75 -16.54 -30.08
CA ALA A 888 -12.53 -15.97 -30.67
C ALA A 888 -12.71 -15.77 -32.19
N LYS A 889 -13.32 -16.75 -32.86
CA LYS A 889 -13.61 -16.69 -34.29
C LYS A 889 -14.60 -15.59 -34.65
N ALA A 890 -15.65 -15.41 -33.85
CA ALA A 890 -16.61 -14.31 -34.02
C ALA A 890 -15.95 -12.94 -33.81
N ALA A 891 -14.93 -12.87 -32.95
CA ALA A 891 -14.10 -11.68 -32.71
C ALA A 891 -13.04 -11.42 -33.81
N GLY A 892 -12.95 -12.28 -34.83
CA GLY A 892 -12.04 -12.12 -35.98
C GLY A 892 -10.64 -12.72 -35.77
N ALA A 893 -10.46 -13.62 -34.79
CA ALA A 893 -9.18 -14.28 -34.53
C ALA A 893 -8.76 -15.25 -35.66
N THR A 894 -7.46 -15.52 -35.73
CA THR A 894 -6.86 -16.51 -36.63
C THR A 894 -5.90 -17.45 -35.90
N VAL A 895 -5.76 -18.69 -36.36
CA VAL A 895 -4.78 -19.64 -35.82
C VAL A 895 -3.73 -19.94 -36.87
N LYS A 896 -2.46 -19.88 -36.47
CA LYS A 896 -1.30 -20.22 -37.28
C LYS A 896 -0.60 -21.44 -36.69
N TYR A 897 -0.26 -22.40 -37.53
CA TYR A 897 0.51 -23.57 -37.13
C TYR A 897 1.92 -23.50 -37.68
N THR A 898 2.92 -23.76 -36.84
CA THR A 898 4.34 -23.73 -37.21
C THR A 898 5.06 -24.98 -36.72
N LEU A 899 6.02 -25.47 -37.52
CA LEU A 899 6.85 -26.62 -37.13
C LEU A 899 7.97 -26.13 -36.21
N VAL A 900 8.13 -26.76 -35.05
CA VAL A 900 9.20 -26.44 -34.10
C VAL A 900 10.46 -27.21 -34.49
N LYS A 901 11.57 -26.50 -34.73
CA LYS A 901 12.86 -27.09 -35.14
C LYS A 901 13.97 -26.92 -34.11
N ASP A 902 13.71 -26.26 -33.00
CA ASP A 902 14.74 -25.77 -32.08
C ASP A 902 15.22 -26.77 -31.02
N ASN A 903 14.81 -28.03 -31.09
CA ASN A 903 15.33 -29.12 -30.24
C ASN A 903 16.63 -29.72 -30.83
N ASP A 904 17.54 -30.19 -29.98
CA ASP A 904 18.83 -30.80 -30.32
C ASP A 904 18.70 -32.00 -31.27
N ASP A 905 17.66 -32.82 -31.12
CA ASP A 905 17.37 -33.93 -32.05
C ASP A 905 17.06 -33.41 -33.46
N TYR A 906 16.28 -32.32 -33.56
CA TYR A 906 15.88 -31.71 -34.83
C TYR A 906 17.03 -30.96 -35.49
N LYS A 907 17.86 -30.27 -34.70
CA LYS A 907 19.11 -29.65 -35.19
C LYS A 907 20.08 -30.70 -35.72
N THR A 908 20.20 -31.82 -35.03
CA THR A 908 21.06 -32.94 -35.47
C THR A 908 20.50 -33.56 -36.75
N TYR A 909 19.20 -33.85 -36.81
CA TYR A 909 18.52 -34.32 -38.02
C TYR A 909 18.72 -33.37 -39.21
N GLU A 910 18.54 -32.05 -39.00
CA GLU A 910 18.79 -31.05 -40.03
C GLU A 910 20.22 -31.09 -40.53
N SER A 911 21.19 -31.13 -39.61
CA SER A 911 22.61 -31.05 -39.98
C SER A 911 23.12 -32.29 -40.71
N VAL A 912 22.60 -33.48 -40.38
CA VAL A 912 23.09 -34.77 -40.88
C VAL A 912 22.27 -35.31 -42.06
N TYR A 913 20.95 -35.10 -42.06
CA TYR A 913 20.03 -35.78 -43.00
C TYR A 913 19.17 -34.81 -43.82
N GLY A 914 18.71 -33.72 -43.20
CA GLY A 914 17.77 -32.76 -43.80
C GLY A 914 18.40 -31.45 -44.30
N LYS A 915 19.72 -31.39 -44.45
CA LYS A 915 20.47 -30.12 -44.58
C LYS A 915 20.05 -29.34 -45.83
N GLY A 916 19.23 -28.31 -45.63
CA GLY A 916 18.74 -27.44 -46.70
C GLY A 916 17.72 -28.09 -47.65
N ASP A 917 17.20 -29.28 -47.32
CA ASP A 917 16.20 -29.98 -48.14
C ASP A 917 14.82 -29.98 -47.47
N ALA A 918 13.94 -29.09 -47.94
CA ALA A 918 12.58 -28.97 -47.42
C ALA A 918 11.71 -30.22 -47.64
N SER A 919 12.07 -31.12 -48.56
CA SER A 919 11.33 -32.36 -48.82
C SER A 919 11.53 -33.44 -47.73
N LYS A 920 12.53 -33.22 -46.87
CA LYS A 920 12.87 -34.09 -45.73
C LYS A 920 12.19 -33.65 -44.43
N TRP A 921 11.55 -32.49 -44.43
CA TRP A 921 10.81 -31.98 -43.28
C TRP A 921 9.31 -32.08 -43.51
N PRO A 922 8.49 -32.18 -42.46
CA PRO A 922 7.06 -31.96 -42.63
C PRO A 922 6.78 -30.54 -43.15
N SER A 923 5.78 -30.39 -44.01
CA SER A 923 5.32 -29.08 -44.51
C SER A 923 3.92 -28.78 -43.99
N ILE A 924 3.68 -27.53 -43.59
CA ILE A 924 2.39 -27.05 -43.11
C ILE A 924 1.87 -25.99 -44.08
N SER A 925 0.60 -26.14 -44.51
CA SER A 925 -0.12 -25.14 -45.31
C SER A 925 -1.51 -24.93 -44.70
N GLY A 926 -1.74 -23.76 -44.11
CA GLY A 926 -2.90 -23.52 -43.25
C GLY A 926 -2.87 -24.46 -42.05
N SER A 927 -3.92 -25.27 -41.87
CA SER A 927 -3.95 -26.33 -40.85
C SER A 927 -3.57 -27.72 -41.38
N SER A 928 -3.30 -27.86 -42.69
CA SER A 928 -2.98 -29.14 -43.29
C SER A 928 -1.48 -29.40 -43.25
N MET A 929 -1.07 -30.49 -42.63
CA MET A 929 0.33 -30.91 -42.53
C MET A 929 0.61 -32.18 -43.31
N SER A 930 1.69 -32.18 -44.10
CA SER A 930 2.21 -33.33 -44.83
C SER A 930 3.49 -33.85 -44.18
N TRP A 931 3.57 -35.16 -43.93
CA TRP A 931 4.74 -35.81 -43.31
C TRP A 931 5.97 -35.88 -44.24
N GLN A 932 5.75 -35.80 -45.56
CA GLN A 932 6.78 -35.89 -46.59
C GLN A 932 7.73 -37.10 -46.38
N ASN A 933 9.04 -36.91 -46.44
CA ASN A 933 10.06 -37.95 -46.21
C ASN A 933 10.74 -37.84 -44.84
N PHE A 934 10.01 -37.35 -43.83
CA PHE A 934 10.53 -37.23 -42.48
C PHE A 934 10.71 -38.61 -41.83
N ILE A 935 11.92 -38.89 -41.34
CA ILE A 935 12.32 -40.23 -40.89
C ILE A 935 12.15 -40.46 -39.39
N LEU A 936 12.01 -39.39 -38.60
CA LEU A 936 11.78 -39.52 -37.16
C LEU A 936 10.32 -39.92 -36.92
N SER A 937 10.05 -40.60 -35.81
CA SER A 937 8.71 -41.09 -35.47
C SER A 937 7.75 -40.01 -34.96
N SER A 938 8.26 -38.82 -34.58
CA SER A 938 7.43 -37.69 -34.16
C SER A 938 8.04 -36.34 -34.52
N CYS A 939 7.20 -35.33 -34.71
CA CYS A 939 7.62 -33.93 -34.80
C CYS A 939 6.72 -33.00 -33.96
N THR A 940 7.30 -31.96 -33.37
CA THR A 940 6.58 -30.96 -32.58
C THR A 940 6.04 -29.81 -33.45
N VAL A 941 4.78 -29.45 -33.21
CA VAL A 941 4.05 -28.36 -33.87
C VAL A 941 3.56 -27.38 -32.81
N LYS A 942 3.65 -26.08 -33.13
CA LYS A 942 3.14 -24.99 -32.31
C LYS A 942 1.89 -24.40 -32.96
N ALA A 943 0.81 -24.27 -32.20
CA ALA A 943 -0.41 -23.56 -32.57
C ALA A 943 -0.42 -22.19 -31.89
N GLU A 944 -0.57 -21.12 -32.68
CA GLU A 944 -0.53 -19.73 -32.23
C GLU A 944 -1.84 -19.04 -32.61
N LEU A 945 -2.56 -18.50 -31.63
CA LEU A 945 -3.79 -17.74 -31.82
C LEU A 945 -3.47 -16.25 -31.90
N PHE A 946 -3.95 -15.59 -32.95
CA PHE A 946 -3.83 -14.15 -33.15
C PHE A 946 -5.20 -13.49 -33.15
N ASP A 947 -5.33 -12.30 -32.57
CA ASP A 947 -6.54 -11.48 -32.71
C ASP A 947 -6.69 -10.90 -34.13
N LYS A 948 -7.74 -10.10 -34.36
CA LYS A 948 -7.99 -9.43 -35.65
C LYS A 948 -6.93 -8.39 -36.05
N ASN A 949 -6.07 -8.01 -35.10
CA ASN A 949 -5.00 -7.02 -35.25
C ASN A 949 -3.60 -7.68 -35.31
N ASP A 950 -3.55 -9.00 -35.56
CA ASP A 950 -2.32 -9.80 -35.63
C ASP A 950 -1.50 -9.83 -34.32
N LYS A 951 -2.12 -9.63 -33.15
CA LYS A 951 -1.46 -9.76 -31.84
C LYS A 951 -1.60 -11.18 -31.30
N LEU A 952 -0.50 -11.75 -30.81
CA LEU A 952 -0.45 -13.10 -30.26
C LEU A 952 -1.21 -13.17 -28.92
N CYS A 953 -2.23 -14.03 -28.87
CA CYS A 953 -3.13 -14.19 -27.73
C CYS A 953 -2.86 -15.46 -26.93
N ALA A 954 -2.50 -16.56 -27.59
CA ALA A 954 -2.25 -17.85 -26.95
C ALA A 954 -1.34 -18.74 -27.81
N THR A 955 -0.58 -19.61 -27.14
CA THR A 955 0.39 -20.53 -27.77
C THR A 955 0.26 -21.90 -27.12
N GLU A 956 0.15 -22.96 -27.93
CA GLU A 956 0.14 -24.36 -27.47
C GLU A 956 1.06 -25.23 -28.32
N GLU A 957 1.80 -26.15 -27.71
CA GLU A 957 2.67 -27.12 -28.40
C GLU A 957 2.13 -28.54 -28.29
N PHE A 958 2.19 -29.29 -29.38
CA PHE A 958 1.81 -30.69 -29.45
C PHE A 958 2.65 -31.45 -30.46
N ASP A 959 2.77 -32.76 -30.26
CA ASP A 959 3.50 -33.63 -31.18
C ASP A 959 2.56 -34.29 -32.19
N VAL A 960 3.03 -34.47 -33.42
CA VAL A 960 2.42 -35.36 -34.40
C VAL A 960 3.28 -36.62 -34.44
N THR A 961 2.71 -37.75 -34.05
CA THR A 961 3.41 -39.03 -33.94
C THR A 961 2.94 -40.01 -35.00
N LEU A 962 3.87 -40.54 -35.79
CA LEU A 962 3.58 -41.60 -36.74
C LEU A 962 3.36 -42.92 -35.98
N VAL A 963 2.20 -43.54 -36.19
CA VAL A 963 1.92 -44.88 -35.67
C VAL A 963 2.68 -45.88 -36.53
N ASP A 964 3.49 -46.72 -35.88
CA ASP A 964 4.30 -47.75 -36.54
C ASP A 964 3.44 -48.60 -37.48
N PRO A 965 3.69 -48.57 -38.80
CA PRO A 965 2.87 -49.32 -39.76
C PRO A 965 3.00 -50.83 -39.66
N ILE A 966 4.03 -51.34 -38.98
CA ILE A 966 4.26 -52.77 -38.75
C ILE A 966 4.61 -53.00 -37.29
N ASN A 967 3.84 -53.85 -36.61
CA ASN A 967 4.12 -54.29 -35.26
C ASN A 967 4.91 -55.62 -35.29
N PHE A 968 6.24 -55.54 -35.36
CA PHE A 968 7.10 -56.73 -35.40
C PHE A 968 6.99 -57.59 -34.13
N ASP A 969 6.68 -57.02 -32.97
CA ASP A 969 6.54 -57.78 -31.73
C ASP A 969 5.37 -58.78 -31.80
N SER A 970 4.33 -58.46 -32.56
CA SER A 970 3.20 -59.36 -32.80
C SER A 970 3.54 -60.59 -33.66
N TRP A 971 4.67 -60.57 -34.38
CA TRP A 971 5.06 -61.67 -35.27
C TRP A 971 5.65 -62.85 -34.47
N ASN A 972 4.82 -63.86 -34.25
CA ASN A 972 5.15 -65.11 -33.56
C ASN A 972 5.17 -66.29 -34.55
N PHE A 973 6.32 -66.49 -35.21
CA PHE A 973 6.46 -67.51 -36.25
C PHE A 973 6.41 -68.94 -35.70
N PHE A 974 5.93 -69.87 -36.55
CA PHE A 974 5.91 -71.30 -36.27
C PHE A 974 7.32 -71.85 -36.02
N GLN A 975 7.51 -72.54 -34.89
CA GLN A 975 8.82 -73.05 -34.45
C GLN A 975 9.01 -74.56 -34.73
N GLY A 976 8.08 -75.20 -35.46
CA GLY A 976 8.08 -76.65 -35.72
C GLY A 976 8.67 -77.05 -37.08
N GLY A 977 9.41 -76.16 -37.75
CA GLY A 977 10.10 -76.47 -38.99
C GLY A 977 11.07 -77.63 -38.81
N GLU A 978 10.89 -78.70 -39.59
CA GLU A 978 11.69 -79.93 -39.50
C GLU A 978 12.40 -80.21 -40.82
N VAL A 979 13.72 -80.35 -40.75
CA VAL A 979 14.57 -80.80 -41.85
C VAL A 979 14.87 -82.28 -41.66
N ILE A 980 14.34 -83.11 -42.56
CA ILE A 980 14.63 -84.55 -42.60
C ILE A 980 15.91 -84.75 -43.41
N LEU A 981 16.91 -85.38 -42.80
CA LEU A 981 18.20 -85.64 -43.43
C LEU A 981 18.08 -86.82 -44.41
N PRO A 982 18.46 -86.67 -45.69
CA PRO A 982 18.31 -87.73 -46.68
C PRO A 982 19.22 -88.93 -46.39
N ALA A 983 18.77 -90.13 -46.76
CA ALA A 983 19.59 -91.33 -46.61
C ALA A 983 20.78 -91.34 -47.57
N ALA A 984 21.83 -92.11 -47.24
CA ALA A 984 23.03 -92.24 -48.08
C ALA A 984 22.67 -92.66 -49.52
N GLY A 985 22.93 -91.79 -50.51
CA GLY A 985 22.63 -92.02 -51.93
C GLY A 985 21.39 -91.31 -52.48
N GLU A 986 20.63 -90.61 -51.64
CA GLU A 986 19.46 -89.81 -52.03
C GLU A 986 19.83 -88.35 -52.39
N THR A 987 18.91 -87.67 -53.09
CA THR A 987 19.06 -86.25 -53.45
C THR A 987 19.05 -85.36 -52.21
N ALA A 988 19.81 -84.26 -52.23
CA ALA A 988 19.87 -83.31 -51.12
C ALA A 988 18.48 -82.77 -50.75
N ALA A 989 18.18 -82.68 -49.46
CA ALA A 989 16.96 -82.08 -48.96
C ALA A 989 17.15 -80.56 -48.84
N THR A 990 16.18 -79.78 -49.30
CA THR A 990 16.17 -78.32 -49.18
C THR A 990 15.04 -77.86 -48.27
N PHE A 991 15.32 -76.88 -47.41
CA PHE A 991 14.35 -76.24 -46.54
C PHE A 991 14.49 -74.73 -46.67
N ASN A 992 13.50 -74.11 -47.33
CA ASN A 992 13.42 -72.66 -47.45
C ASN A 992 12.65 -72.09 -46.25
N ILE A 993 13.34 -71.31 -45.42
CA ILE A 993 12.74 -70.73 -44.21
C ILE A 993 11.57 -69.79 -44.51
N VAL A 994 11.57 -69.14 -45.67
CA VAL A 994 10.46 -68.27 -46.10
C VAL A 994 9.20 -69.12 -46.32
N ASN A 995 9.30 -70.14 -47.17
CA ASN A 995 8.18 -71.00 -47.56
C ASN A 995 7.67 -71.89 -46.43
N LYS A 996 8.51 -72.20 -45.45
CA LYS A 996 8.18 -73.16 -44.39
C LYS A 996 7.88 -72.51 -43.05
N VAL A 997 8.25 -71.24 -42.87
CA VAL A 997 8.09 -70.55 -41.58
C VAL A 997 7.60 -69.10 -41.75
N LEU A 998 8.33 -68.25 -42.47
CA LEU A 998 8.09 -66.80 -42.42
C LEU A 998 6.81 -66.37 -43.15
N ALA A 999 6.43 -67.08 -44.22
CA ALA A 999 5.19 -66.84 -44.93
C ALA A 999 3.99 -67.61 -44.36
N MET A 1000 4.20 -68.46 -43.34
CA MET A 1000 3.18 -69.36 -42.81
C MET A 1000 2.39 -68.71 -41.66
N SER A 1001 1.30 -69.36 -41.26
CA SER A 1001 0.57 -69.06 -40.03
C SER A 1001 1.33 -69.49 -38.77
N THR A 1002 0.81 -69.11 -37.59
CA THR A 1002 1.40 -69.44 -36.28
C THR A 1002 1.54 -70.95 -36.03
N ASP A 1003 0.70 -71.76 -36.67
CA ASP A 1003 0.70 -73.22 -36.59
C ASP A 1003 1.33 -73.92 -37.81
N GLY A 1004 2.03 -73.16 -38.67
CA GLY A 1004 2.81 -73.69 -39.78
C GLY A 1004 1.99 -74.09 -41.01
N ARG A 1005 0.76 -73.57 -41.13
CA ARG A 1005 -0.09 -73.76 -42.31
C ARG A 1005 0.11 -72.66 -43.33
N GLU A 1006 -0.11 -73.01 -44.58
CA GLU A 1006 -0.08 -72.07 -45.69
C GLU A 1006 -1.26 -71.08 -45.58
N PRO A 1007 -1.07 -69.77 -45.81
CA PRO A 1007 -2.17 -68.80 -45.82
C PRO A 1007 -3.16 -69.09 -46.96
N GLY A 1008 -4.45 -68.98 -46.67
CA GLY A 1008 -5.51 -69.25 -47.64
C GLY A 1008 -6.86 -69.59 -47.00
N GLU A 1009 -7.85 -69.89 -47.84
CA GLU A 1009 -9.17 -70.32 -47.40
C GLU A 1009 -9.27 -71.85 -47.38
N TYR A 1010 -9.61 -72.41 -46.23
CA TYR A 1010 -9.76 -73.84 -46.00
C TYR A 1010 -11.17 -74.18 -45.54
N LYS A 1011 -11.55 -75.45 -45.65
CA LYS A 1011 -12.78 -76.00 -45.06
C LYS A 1011 -12.43 -76.97 -43.94
N GLU A 1012 -12.73 -76.58 -42.71
CA GLU A 1012 -12.62 -77.46 -41.55
C GLU A 1012 -14.02 -77.74 -40.99
N ASN A 1013 -14.40 -79.01 -40.86
CA ASN A 1013 -15.72 -79.40 -40.37
C ASN A 1013 -16.88 -78.68 -41.08
N ASN A 1014 -16.79 -78.52 -42.40
CA ASN A 1014 -17.74 -77.77 -43.26
C ASN A 1014 -17.87 -76.26 -42.98
N LYS A 1015 -16.99 -75.65 -42.18
CA LYS A 1015 -16.93 -74.20 -42.00
C LYS A 1015 -15.74 -73.61 -42.77
N PRO A 1016 -15.90 -72.44 -43.42
CA PRO A 1016 -14.77 -71.72 -43.99
C PRO A 1016 -13.87 -71.24 -42.85
N VAL A 1017 -12.58 -71.50 -42.97
CA VAL A 1017 -11.52 -71.04 -42.07
C VAL A 1017 -10.50 -70.32 -42.91
N THR A 1018 -10.26 -69.04 -42.63
CA THR A 1018 -9.19 -68.27 -43.26
C THR A 1018 -7.94 -68.41 -42.41
N VAL A 1019 -6.93 -69.05 -42.96
CA VAL A 1019 -5.58 -69.10 -42.38
C VAL A 1019 -4.82 -67.90 -42.92
N VAL A 1020 -4.15 -67.19 -42.02
CA VAL A 1020 -3.49 -65.92 -42.33
C VAL A 1020 -2.02 -65.99 -41.97
N ALA A 1021 -1.17 -65.31 -42.74
CA ALA A 1021 0.25 -65.21 -42.44
C ALA A 1021 0.52 -64.49 -41.11
N VAL A 1022 1.60 -64.88 -40.44
CA VAL A 1022 2.10 -64.17 -39.24
C VAL A 1022 2.66 -62.80 -39.61
N ALA A 1023 3.48 -62.73 -40.65
CA ALA A 1023 4.10 -61.50 -41.10
C ALA A 1023 3.11 -60.64 -41.89
N ARG A 1024 2.42 -59.75 -41.16
CA ARG A 1024 1.47 -58.76 -41.70
C ARG A 1024 1.71 -57.38 -41.10
N ASP A 1025 1.31 -56.36 -41.84
CA ASP A 1025 1.27 -54.98 -41.34
C ASP A 1025 0.07 -54.76 -40.39
N VAL A 1026 -0.03 -53.57 -39.79
CA VAL A 1026 -1.15 -53.22 -38.89
C VAL A 1026 -2.50 -53.07 -39.61
N LEU A 1027 -2.51 -52.99 -40.94
CA LEU A 1027 -3.69 -52.90 -41.79
C LEU A 1027 -4.17 -54.28 -42.28
N GLY A 1028 -3.40 -55.34 -42.00
CA GLY A 1028 -3.70 -56.72 -42.37
C GLY A 1028 -3.11 -57.18 -43.71
N ASN A 1029 -2.27 -56.39 -44.39
CA ASN A 1029 -1.64 -56.81 -45.64
C ASN A 1029 -0.46 -57.76 -45.37
N GLU A 1030 -0.30 -58.77 -46.23
CA GLU A 1030 0.75 -59.78 -46.11
C GLU A 1030 2.11 -59.26 -46.58
N ILE A 1031 3.14 -59.50 -45.77
CA ILE A 1031 4.53 -59.12 -46.07
C ILE A 1031 5.14 -60.06 -47.10
N TYR A 1032 4.73 -61.32 -47.11
CA TYR A 1032 5.13 -62.33 -48.10
C TYR A 1032 3.94 -62.72 -48.97
N THR A 1033 4.17 -62.85 -50.27
CA THR A 1033 3.16 -63.25 -51.27
C THR A 1033 3.63 -64.49 -52.02
N LYS A 1034 2.69 -65.41 -52.30
CA LYS A 1034 2.97 -66.64 -53.06
C LYS A 1034 3.09 -66.34 -54.55
N ASN A 1035 4.18 -66.81 -55.16
CA ASN A 1035 4.46 -66.81 -56.59
C ASN A 1035 4.71 -68.24 -57.05
N GLU A 1036 3.77 -68.81 -57.81
CA GLU A 1036 3.80 -70.24 -58.19
C GLU A 1036 3.93 -71.16 -56.95
N ASP A 1037 5.06 -71.85 -56.80
CA ASP A 1037 5.33 -72.80 -55.71
C ASP A 1037 6.14 -72.19 -54.55
N ASP A 1038 6.61 -70.94 -54.66
CA ASP A 1038 7.50 -70.27 -53.69
C ASP A 1038 6.89 -68.96 -53.14
N TYR A 1039 7.32 -68.56 -51.94
CA TYR A 1039 6.98 -67.28 -51.32
C TYR A 1039 8.13 -66.29 -51.43
N THR A 1040 7.81 -65.06 -51.79
CA THR A 1040 8.74 -63.93 -51.79
C THR A 1040 8.12 -62.74 -51.06
N LEU A 1041 8.91 -61.72 -50.73
CA LEU A 1041 8.34 -60.48 -50.20
C LEU A 1041 7.36 -59.87 -51.21
N SER A 1042 6.31 -59.25 -50.69
CA SER A 1042 5.30 -58.58 -51.50
C SER A 1042 5.86 -57.33 -52.17
N THR A 1043 5.19 -56.87 -53.23
CA THR A 1043 5.56 -55.61 -53.89
C THR A 1043 5.44 -54.44 -52.92
N LEU A 1044 4.43 -54.44 -52.03
CA LEU A 1044 4.27 -53.44 -50.97
C LEU A 1044 5.44 -53.47 -49.96
N ALA A 1045 5.95 -54.66 -49.64
CA ALA A 1045 7.08 -54.85 -48.73
C ALA A 1045 8.41 -54.33 -49.33
N THR A 1046 8.61 -54.50 -50.64
CA THR A 1046 9.88 -54.20 -51.33
C THR A 1046 9.93 -52.83 -52.01
N ALA A 1047 8.78 -52.24 -52.34
CA ALA A 1047 8.73 -50.95 -53.03
C ALA A 1047 9.33 -49.81 -52.18
N THR A 1048 10.09 -48.92 -52.83
CA THR A 1048 10.72 -47.75 -52.18
C THR A 1048 9.69 -46.79 -51.57
N ASN A 1049 8.49 -46.71 -52.17
CA ASN A 1049 7.35 -45.97 -51.64
C ASN A 1049 6.37 -46.84 -50.82
N GLY A 1050 6.67 -48.14 -50.63
CA GLY A 1050 5.99 -49.05 -49.72
C GLY A 1050 6.68 -49.09 -48.35
N TYR A 1051 6.85 -50.29 -47.77
CA TYR A 1051 7.59 -50.47 -46.51
C TYR A 1051 9.11 -50.42 -46.67
N GLY A 1052 9.61 -50.66 -47.89
CA GLY A 1052 11.02 -50.52 -48.24
C GLY A 1052 11.94 -51.34 -47.34
N PHE A 1053 11.75 -52.67 -47.29
CA PHE A 1053 12.72 -53.55 -46.64
C PHE A 1053 14.05 -53.57 -47.44
N PHE A 1054 15.16 -53.03 -46.92
CA PHE A 1054 16.45 -52.98 -47.64
C PHE A 1054 17.65 -53.28 -46.71
N TYR A 1055 18.78 -53.77 -47.27
CA TYR A 1055 20.07 -53.90 -46.55
C TYR A 1055 20.87 -52.58 -46.51
N LYS A 1056 21.68 -52.43 -45.45
CA LYS A 1056 22.56 -51.30 -45.13
C LYS A 1056 23.68 -51.18 -46.21
N ASN A 1057 23.61 -50.15 -47.08
CA ASN A 1057 24.63 -49.72 -48.06
C ASN A 1057 24.84 -50.56 -49.36
N ASP A 1058 24.18 -50.13 -50.43
CA ASP A 1058 24.64 -49.87 -51.82
C ASP A 1058 25.53 -50.81 -52.69
N GLU A 1059 25.76 -52.09 -52.39
CA GLU A 1059 26.45 -52.96 -53.39
C GLU A 1059 25.77 -54.29 -53.76
N ASN A 1060 24.70 -54.73 -53.09
CA ASN A 1060 23.94 -55.92 -53.51
C ASN A 1060 22.42 -55.69 -53.43
N LYS A 1061 21.77 -55.58 -54.58
CA LYS A 1061 20.31 -55.33 -54.72
C LYS A 1061 19.42 -56.56 -54.43
N ASP A 1062 20.01 -57.67 -54.01
CA ASP A 1062 19.35 -58.98 -54.02
C ASP A 1062 18.85 -59.44 -52.63
N LEU A 1063 19.08 -58.66 -51.56
CA LEU A 1063 18.80 -59.05 -50.18
C LEU A 1063 17.97 -57.99 -49.43
N TYR A 1064 16.73 -58.36 -49.10
CA TYR A 1064 15.72 -57.51 -48.46
C TYR A 1064 15.46 -57.91 -46.98
N VAL A 1065 15.96 -59.08 -46.56
CA VAL A 1065 15.88 -59.62 -45.20
C VAL A 1065 17.24 -60.25 -44.88
N GLU A 1066 17.78 -59.95 -43.70
CA GLU A 1066 19.08 -60.51 -43.28
C GLU A 1066 18.86 -61.83 -42.54
N TYR A 1067 19.46 -62.91 -43.04
CA TYR A 1067 19.49 -64.19 -42.33
C TYR A 1067 20.86 -64.37 -41.65
N GLY A 1068 20.86 -64.48 -40.33
CA GLY A 1068 22.04 -64.77 -39.54
C GLY A 1068 22.56 -66.20 -39.75
N GLU A 1069 23.70 -66.52 -39.16
CA GLU A 1069 24.26 -67.87 -39.24
C GLU A 1069 23.40 -68.91 -38.49
N LEU A 1070 23.47 -70.18 -38.93
CA LEU A 1070 22.90 -71.32 -38.20
C LEU A 1070 23.63 -71.51 -36.86
N LYS A 1071 22.97 -71.16 -35.75
CA LYS A 1071 23.48 -71.35 -34.39
C LYS A 1071 23.03 -72.69 -33.85
N TRP A 1072 23.95 -73.62 -33.67
CA TRP A 1072 23.66 -74.99 -33.20
C TRP A 1072 23.61 -75.09 -31.68
N ALA A 1073 22.68 -75.91 -31.16
CA ALA A 1073 22.55 -76.12 -29.72
C ALA A 1073 23.69 -76.94 -29.10
N THR A 1074 24.31 -77.86 -29.86
CA THR A 1074 25.32 -78.80 -29.33
C THR A 1074 26.53 -78.96 -30.24
N SER A 1075 26.35 -79.21 -31.55
CA SER A 1075 27.42 -79.23 -32.57
C SER A 1075 26.84 -79.10 -33.98
N PRO A 1076 27.55 -78.52 -34.96
CA PRO A 1076 27.11 -78.46 -36.35
C PRO A 1076 26.95 -79.85 -36.98
N ILE A 1077 25.90 -80.04 -37.78
CA ILE A 1077 25.72 -81.27 -38.57
C ILE A 1077 26.60 -81.20 -39.83
N VAL A 1078 27.45 -82.21 -40.01
CA VAL A 1078 28.26 -82.38 -41.24
C VAL A 1078 27.34 -82.65 -42.43
N GLY A 1079 27.48 -81.87 -43.50
CA GLY A 1079 26.65 -81.97 -44.71
C GLY A 1079 25.42 -81.05 -44.72
N VAL A 1080 25.22 -80.21 -43.70
CA VAL A 1080 24.24 -79.13 -43.72
C VAL A 1080 24.93 -77.82 -44.08
N THR A 1081 24.47 -77.18 -45.15
CA THR A 1081 24.87 -75.82 -45.53
C THR A 1081 23.66 -74.87 -45.44
N PHE A 1082 23.93 -73.60 -45.15
CA PHE A 1082 22.91 -72.56 -45.15
C PHE A 1082 23.34 -71.43 -46.06
N ASP A 1083 22.46 -71.11 -47.00
CA ASP A 1083 22.59 -69.91 -47.79
C ASP A 1083 21.95 -68.74 -47.05
N ASN A 1084 22.80 -67.93 -46.41
CA ASN A 1084 22.37 -66.73 -45.69
C ASN A 1084 21.81 -65.64 -46.62
N LYS A 1085 21.90 -65.81 -47.94
CA LYS A 1085 21.30 -64.89 -48.91
C LYS A 1085 19.84 -65.22 -49.23
N THR A 1086 19.53 -66.51 -49.34
CA THR A 1086 18.21 -66.99 -49.76
C THR A 1086 17.39 -67.57 -48.61
N GLY A 1087 18.00 -67.78 -47.44
CA GLY A 1087 17.35 -68.43 -46.30
C GLY A 1087 17.13 -69.93 -46.52
N VAL A 1088 17.85 -70.55 -47.47
CA VAL A 1088 17.72 -71.96 -47.84
C VAL A 1088 18.76 -72.80 -47.10
N ILE A 1089 18.28 -73.80 -46.37
CA ILE A 1089 19.10 -74.84 -45.77
C ILE A 1089 19.17 -76.02 -46.74
N THR A 1090 20.37 -76.49 -47.06
CA THR A 1090 20.58 -77.70 -47.87
C THR A 1090 21.27 -78.76 -47.04
N ALA A 1091 20.67 -79.93 -46.94
CA ALA A 1091 21.24 -81.09 -46.28
C ALA A 1091 21.60 -82.16 -47.32
N VAL A 1092 22.88 -82.49 -47.45
CA VAL A 1092 23.35 -83.60 -48.31
C VAL A 1092 23.40 -84.91 -47.53
N ALA A 1093 23.32 -86.02 -48.26
CA ALA A 1093 23.37 -87.35 -47.68
C ALA A 1093 24.68 -87.58 -46.89
N SER A 1094 24.58 -88.06 -45.64
CA SER A 1094 25.74 -88.27 -44.75
C SER A 1094 25.81 -89.69 -44.18
N ASN A 1095 27.03 -90.15 -43.86
CA ASN A 1095 27.30 -91.47 -43.28
C ASN A 1095 27.01 -91.48 -41.76
N GLU A 1096 25.94 -92.19 -41.39
CA GLU A 1096 25.50 -92.73 -40.09
C GLU A 1096 25.89 -92.05 -38.73
N SER A 1097 24.85 -91.90 -37.89
CA SER A 1097 24.78 -91.47 -36.47
C SER A 1097 24.68 -89.96 -36.17
N VAL A 1098 23.63 -89.30 -36.68
CA VAL A 1098 23.21 -87.97 -36.20
C VAL A 1098 22.00 -88.11 -35.26
N ALA A 1099 22.11 -87.60 -34.02
CA ALA A 1099 20.99 -87.51 -33.08
C ALA A 1099 20.12 -86.27 -33.40
N ALA A 1100 18.82 -86.32 -33.10
CA ALA A 1100 17.92 -85.17 -33.29
C ALA A 1100 18.49 -83.93 -32.59
N THR A 1101 18.70 -82.86 -33.35
CA THR A 1101 19.29 -81.62 -32.86
C THR A 1101 18.51 -80.42 -33.38
N THR A 1102 18.75 -79.25 -32.80
CA THR A 1102 18.07 -78.02 -33.17
C THR A 1102 19.09 -76.92 -33.43
N ALA A 1103 18.82 -76.11 -34.46
CA ALA A 1103 19.55 -74.88 -34.70
C ALA A 1103 18.60 -73.68 -34.61
N THR A 1104 19.14 -72.51 -34.33
CA THR A 1104 18.43 -71.24 -34.33
C THR A 1104 19.01 -70.35 -35.41
N ILE A 1105 18.15 -69.63 -36.12
CA ILE A 1105 18.53 -68.63 -37.14
C ILE A 1105 17.90 -67.31 -36.76
N ASP A 1106 18.68 -66.25 -36.72
CA ASP A 1106 18.17 -64.89 -36.52
C ASP A 1106 17.76 -64.30 -37.86
N VAL A 1107 16.52 -63.81 -37.97
CA VAL A 1107 15.97 -63.16 -39.16
C VAL A 1107 15.75 -61.69 -38.83
N THR A 1108 16.48 -60.81 -39.50
CA THR A 1108 16.45 -59.37 -39.21
C THR A 1108 15.79 -58.60 -40.35
N TYR A 1109 14.80 -57.79 -39.99
CA TYR A 1109 14.10 -56.86 -40.87
C TYR A 1109 14.54 -55.43 -40.58
N ARG A 1110 14.67 -54.61 -41.61
CA ARG A 1110 14.86 -53.16 -41.51
C ARG A 1110 13.86 -52.50 -42.43
N TYR A 1111 13.11 -51.51 -41.96
CA TYR A 1111 12.02 -50.94 -42.75
C TYR A 1111 12.03 -49.42 -42.70
N ARG A 1112 11.43 -48.79 -43.73
CA ARG A 1112 11.54 -47.36 -44.02
C ARG A 1112 11.04 -46.41 -42.93
N PHE A 1113 10.14 -46.82 -42.03
CA PHE A 1113 9.55 -45.90 -41.05
C PHE A 1113 10.09 -46.07 -39.62
N ALA A 1114 11.13 -46.88 -39.42
CA ALA A 1114 11.80 -46.99 -38.12
C ALA A 1114 13.29 -46.67 -38.24
N TYR A 1115 13.66 -45.54 -37.65
CA TYR A 1115 15.04 -45.13 -37.47
C TYR A 1115 15.35 -44.96 -35.98
N GLU A 1116 16.59 -45.23 -35.61
CA GLU A 1116 17.11 -44.99 -34.27
C GLU A 1116 18.36 -44.10 -34.33
N PRO A 1117 18.59 -43.25 -33.31
CA PRO A 1117 19.75 -42.36 -33.28
C PRO A 1117 21.03 -43.17 -33.07
N THR A 1118 22.07 -42.84 -33.84
CA THR A 1118 23.44 -43.34 -33.57
C THR A 1118 24.16 -42.33 -32.70
N THR A 1119 24.70 -42.77 -31.56
CA THR A 1119 25.42 -41.89 -30.62
C THR A 1119 26.93 -42.10 -30.69
N ASP A 1120 27.71 -41.04 -30.42
CA ASP A 1120 29.13 -41.20 -30.13
C ASP A 1120 29.36 -41.81 -28.74
N ASP A 1121 30.64 -42.06 -28.39
CA ASP A 1121 31.06 -42.61 -27.09
C ASP A 1121 30.67 -41.74 -25.88
N LYS A 1122 30.16 -40.52 -26.11
CA LYS A 1122 29.67 -39.57 -25.08
C LYS A 1122 28.14 -39.47 -25.05
N GLY A 1123 27.43 -40.27 -25.83
CA GLY A 1123 25.97 -40.27 -25.88
C GLY A 1123 25.37 -39.15 -26.75
N LYS A 1124 26.17 -38.38 -27.50
CA LYS A 1124 25.66 -37.35 -28.42
C LYS A 1124 25.21 -38.00 -29.73
N VAL A 1125 24.01 -37.67 -30.20
CA VAL A 1125 23.50 -38.14 -31.50
C VAL A 1125 24.40 -37.59 -32.63
N THR A 1126 24.92 -38.50 -33.46
CA THR A 1126 25.81 -38.22 -34.60
C THR A 1126 25.17 -38.57 -35.94
N GLY A 1127 24.01 -39.24 -35.93
CA GLY A 1127 23.28 -39.65 -37.12
C GLY A 1127 22.07 -40.52 -36.79
N TYR A 1128 21.46 -41.10 -37.82
CA TYR A 1128 20.31 -42.00 -37.71
C TYR A 1128 20.49 -43.20 -38.63
N GLU A 1129 20.17 -44.40 -38.14
CA GLU A 1129 20.16 -45.63 -38.93
C GLU A 1129 18.83 -46.38 -38.82
N MET A 1130 18.48 -47.18 -39.83
CA MET A 1130 17.25 -47.97 -39.79
C MET A 1130 17.32 -48.99 -38.66
N LYS A 1131 16.32 -48.96 -37.77
CA LYS A 1131 16.24 -49.85 -36.62
C LYS A 1131 16.11 -51.32 -37.07
N PRO A 1132 16.98 -52.24 -36.62
CA PRO A 1132 16.84 -53.66 -36.90
C PRO A 1132 15.77 -54.32 -36.03
N PHE A 1133 14.93 -55.15 -36.64
CA PHE A 1133 13.94 -56.00 -35.96
C PHE A 1133 14.31 -57.46 -36.17
N THR A 1134 14.91 -58.09 -35.16
CA THR A 1134 15.40 -59.47 -35.23
C THR A 1134 14.43 -60.46 -34.58
N LYS A 1135 14.10 -61.54 -35.29
CA LYS A 1135 13.33 -62.67 -34.78
C LYS A 1135 14.15 -63.96 -34.90
N SER A 1136 14.29 -64.68 -33.78
CA SER A 1136 14.99 -65.96 -33.77
C SER A 1136 14.04 -67.11 -34.10
N ILE A 1137 14.39 -67.91 -35.10
CA ILE A 1137 13.62 -69.06 -35.58
C ILE A 1137 14.36 -70.35 -35.24
N LYS A 1138 13.68 -71.27 -34.55
CA LYS A 1138 14.20 -72.60 -34.21
C LYS A 1138 13.81 -73.62 -35.27
N ILE A 1139 14.79 -74.38 -35.72
CA ILE A 1139 14.65 -75.43 -36.74
C ILE A 1139 15.15 -76.74 -36.17
N SER A 1140 14.35 -77.79 -36.32
CA SER A 1140 14.69 -79.14 -35.86
C SER A 1140 15.24 -79.96 -37.01
N PHE A 1141 16.25 -80.78 -36.74
CA PHE A 1141 16.84 -81.71 -37.69
C PHE A 1141 16.62 -83.13 -37.20
N LYS A 1142 16.01 -83.97 -38.05
CA LYS A 1142 15.78 -85.38 -37.76
C LYS A 1142 16.27 -86.25 -38.91
N LYS A 1143 16.51 -87.52 -38.59
CA LYS A 1143 16.87 -88.54 -39.59
C LYS A 1143 15.65 -89.01 -40.35
#